data_AF-A0A353B7X3-F1
#
_entry.id   AF-A0A353B7X3-F1
#
_cell.length_a   1.000
_cell.length_b   1.000
_cell.length_c   1.000
_cell.angle_alpha   90.00
_cell.angle_beta   90.00
_cell.angle_gamma   90.00
#
_symmetry.space_group_name_H-M   'P 1'
#
loop_
_entity.id
_entity.type
_entity.pdbx_description
1 polymer ?
#
loop_
_entity_poly.entity_id
_entity_poly.type
_entity_poly.pdbx_seq_one_letter_code
_entity_poly.pdbx_strand_id
1 'polypeptide(L)'
;MATGTVANTNARAESTFGPLAILKALGSLKLTVTLFGLAIFIIFVGTIAQDDLDLASVKRQFFTCWIAMIPFDVFAPRTLFPHDGLYLENFGFYFPGGASIGLLLLINLIAAKATRFGIHASGARLAGGILVSLLGAALITLVVMSGHTTDGLQGKPPIEYGVVWTASKAGLVLLAIALTACAFTSRIPKLGRVVGGVSGALLLVLCGYLLANPAVSLDTPGLRIVWQLVKATVASSVLLVGLIAIFGNRGGNVLIHLGVGLLMVGQFVFGDRQIEQRIGLAEGESTNLVVIESEIEIALIDVSDPNEDKVYAIGEPLIRRYEESDELIESPELPVSVRVIDWMQNSKLVPIGGPNNSEENTKKPKVQATAGLGLTAYAVPRKLIGGAIMDDRNIASAYVELIDKESDESLGTFLLSQYVNDIGNLTVAGGANEFDRVEIDGVPYDIGLRFRQLRKPYDVKLEDVQRIDYSGTETPRDYSSRIVITDRETGESQAGKTWMNNPIRYRGETFYQSRYNMVGGVETTGLQVVKNAGWVIPYVCCMMVAVGMLAHFTNTFVRFASRHARGALPGMNLFANKKSSILDWLAGVAMLGFCAIVALLFAMPKTYERGQVDWGQLATLPVQHEGRIKPLDTVARNVLQVIAQPTFGATPKIEDADGNRHEPSEWILSVMAGLDWVDDVKIFRIYSQEMRDLFDLEQKRKGYRYAYSELRPKLPEFQAEVAKLREKGGEDLNQYEERVAGVHRQLNLYDLIRYSYQLPPLADPMSLQTEEEQRAFMGQLMEVAQLMERLEQGGPPSMIPPKGDATKENLVAAKWQTLGPAVFGSLMSQLGLQSGQRSPALLPLDDLFTALRDGDAKAINDKASAYRKVVAGLPLAEVHMDKAASESWLNRFNPTAQGVVLYLLAAVMGLVGFMLVVADRGHTMQRATFWLLVGVFVIHTIAIIARIYVSGRAPVINLYSSAVFIGWACVLLALVCEWIYPLGIANLMAALIGASTLSVARGLDTSDTLHVLQAVLDTPFWLSTHVITVTAGYAVTFLAGFIALGALVHRVVVAFDSYPPGEAPKQSRDVQDVFYRMTYGVLCFAIFFSFVGTVLGGLWADDSWGRFWGWDPKENGALMIVMWNALILHARWDRMVGMRGFAILAVLGNIVTAWSWFGTNQLGIGLHSYGFTSAALITLVAFVSFNLICVAAALVITYAQGASNRIAKS
;
A
#
# COMPACT_ATOMS: atom_id res chain seq x y z
N MET A 1 20.37 -32.66 28.46
CA MET A 1 21.20 -33.88 28.44
C MET A 1 20.93 -34.56 27.10
N ALA A 2 21.89 -34.83 26.21
CA ALA A 2 23.33 -34.92 26.33
C ALA A 2 24.08 -33.63 25.94
N THR A 3 25.05 -33.31 26.78
CA THR A 3 26.12 -32.32 26.64
C THR A 3 27.24 -32.95 25.80
N GLY A 4 27.48 -32.42 24.60
CA GLY A 4 28.70 -32.67 23.84
C GLY A 4 29.63 -31.47 23.98
N THR A 5 30.32 -31.37 25.10
CA THR A 5 31.47 -30.50 25.31
C THR A 5 32.64 -31.04 24.49
N VAL A 6 33.00 -30.35 23.41
CA VAL A 6 34.38 -30.42 22.91
C VAL A 6 35.06 -29.14 23.38
N ALA A 7 35.91 -29.33 24.38
CA ALA A 7 36.81 -28.31 24.90
C ALA A 7 37.75 -27.87 23.77
N ASN A 8 37.88 -26.56 23.61
CA ASN A 8 38.80 -25.94 22.68
C ASN A 8 40.17 -25.87 23.38
N THR A 9 41.03 -26.87 23.17
CA THR A 9 42.44 -26.77 23.51
C THR A 9 43.15 -26.01 22.40
N ASN A 10 43.88 -24.98 22.81
CA ASN A 10 44.79 -24.21 21.99
C ASN A 10 45.77 -25.13 21.23
N ALA A 11 45.58 -25.25 19.93
CA ALA A 11 46.63 -25.61 18.99
C ALA A 11 46.69 -24.50 17.95
N ARG A 12 47.83 -23.80 17.89
CA ARG A 12 48.19 -22.90 16.79
C ARG A 12 47.95 -23.65 15.48
N ALA A 13 46.94 -23.23 14.71
CA ALA A 13 46.66 -23.81 13.42
C ALA A 13 47.63 -23.20 12.40
N GLU A 14 48.57 -24.02 11.92
CA GLU A 14 49.21 -23.78 10.63
C GLU A 14 48.12 -23.67 9.56
N SER A 15 48.06 -22.51 8.91
CA SER A 15 47.14 -22.20 7.84
C SER A 15 47.53 -22.94 6.57
N THR A 16 47.00 -24.16 6.38
CA THR A 16 47.04 -24.82 5.08
C THR A 16 45.87 -24.28 4.23
N PHE A 17 46.19 -23.47 3.22
CA PHE A 17 45.28 -23.00 2.18
C PHE A 17 44.83 -24.18 1.28
N GLY A 18 43.93 -25.03 1.80
CA GLY A 18 43.31 -26.13 1.02
C GLY A 18 41.96 -25.73 0.41
N PRO A 19 41.52 -26.34 -0.71
CA PRO A 19 40.21 -26.08 -1.32
C PRO A 19 39.01 -26.21 -0.36
N LEU A 20 39.09 -27.13 0.60
CA LEU A 20 38.06 -27.31 1.64
C LEU A 20 38.00 -26.14 2.63
N ALA A 21 39.13 -25.49 2.93
CA ALA A 21 39.18 -24.32 3.81
C ALA A 21 38.49 -23.11 3.15
N ILE A 22 38.74 -22.91 1.84
CA ILE A 22 38.07 -21.89 1.03
C ILE A 22 36.56 -22.13 0.99
N LEU A 23 36.13 -23.37 0.70
CA LEU A 23 34.71 -23.71 0.67
C LEU A 23 34.02 -23.49 2.03
N LYS A 24 34.69 -23.80 3.14
CA LYS A 24 34.18 -23.52 4.50
C LYS A 24 34.08 -22.02 4.80
N ALA A 25 35.04 -21.22 4.33
CA ALA A 25 35.00 -19.77 4.47
C ALA A 25 33.86 -19.16 3.65
N LEU A 26 33.70 -19.60 2.40
CA LEU A 26 32.57 -19.21 1.54
C LEU A 26 31.22 -19.64 2.12
N GLY A 27 31.15 -20.80 2.78
CA GLY A 27 29.95 -21.29 3.47
C GLY A 27 29.74 -20.73 4.89
N SER A 28 30.39 -19.61 5.24
CA SER A 28 30.28 -19.00 6.56
C SER A 28 28.97 -18.24 6.75
N LEU A 29 28.33 -18.41 7.92
CA LEU A 29 27.14 -17.63 8.28
C LEU A 29 27.48 -16.16 8.55
N LYS A 30 28.72 -15.83 8.95
CA LYS A 30 29.17 -14.43 9.07
C LYS A 30 29.12 -13.71 7.72
N LEU A 31 29.50 -14.42 6.66
CA LEU A 31 29.40 -13.91 5.30
C LEU A 31 27.94 -13.71 4.91
N THR A 32 27.05 -14.67 5.21
CA THR A 32 25.60 -14.52 4.98
C THR A 32 25.03 -13.27 5.65
N VAL A 33 25.32 -13.07 6.94
CA VAL A 33 24.85 -11.91 7.72
C VAL A 33 25.38 -10.59 7.14
N THR A 34 26.66 -10.57 6.75
CA THR A 34 27.28 -9.40 6.12
C THR A 34 26.60 -9.07 4.79
N LEU A 35 26.43 -10.07 3.92
CA LEU A 35 25.78 -9.90 2.61
C LEU A 35 24.32 -9.47 2.74
N PHE A 36 23.58 -9.97 3.74
CA PHE A 36 22.23 -9.47 4.04
C PHE A 36 22.25 -7.99 4.45
N GLY A 37 23.21 -7.56 5.27
CA GLY A 37 23.37 -6.15 5.64
C GLY A 37 23.65 -5.27 4.41
N LEU A 38 24.56 -5.69 3.53
CA LEU A 38 24.86 -4.98 2.28
C LEU A 38 23.64 -4.92 1.35
N ALA A 39 22.91 -6.03 1.22
CA ALA A 39 21.70 -6.10 0.40
C ALA A 39 20.60 -5.17 0.93
N ILE A 40 20.33 -5.17 2.24
CA ILE A 40 19.34 -4.26 2.85
C ILE A 40 19.72 -2.80 2.59
N PHE A 41 21.00 -2.46 2.68
CA PHE A 41 21.48 -1.11 2.41
C PHE A 41 21.28 -0.70 0.94
N ILE A 42 21.70 -1.51 -0.02
CA ILE A 42 21.54 -1.15 -1.44
C ILE A 42 20.06 -1.10 -1.86
N ILE A 43 19.22 -1.98 -1.30
CA ILE A 43 17.77 -1.96 -1.52
C ILE A 43 17.15 -0.66 -0.96
N PHE A 44 17.55 -0.25 0.25
CA PHE A 44 17.10 1.00 0.85
C PHE A 44 17.51 2.22 0.03
N VAL A 45 18.79 2.32 -0.35
CA VAL A 45 19.32 3.42 -1.18
C VAL A 45 18.61 3.46 -2.53
N GLY A 46 18.51 2.33 -3.24
CA GLY A 46 17.79 2.26 -4.51
C GLY A 46 16.31 2.61 -4.37
N THR A 47 15.68 2.31 -3.23
CA THR A 47 14.28 2.72 -2.96
C THR A 47 14.14 4.22 -2.80
N ILE A 48 15.07 4.89 -2.11
CA ILE A 48 15.04 6.35 -1.99
C ILE A 48 15.38 7.01 -3.32
N ALA A 49 16.30 6.45 -4.10
CA ALA A 49 16.67 6.98 -5.41
C ALA A 49 15.50 7.03 -6.41
N GLN A 50 14.41 6.28 -6.16
CA GLN A 50 13.18 6.36 -6.96
C GLN A 50 12.48 7.73 -6.85
N ASP A 51 12.90 8.58 -5.90
CA ASP A 51 12.47 9.99 -5.81
C ASP A 51 12.79 10.80 -7.06
N ASP A 52 13.98 10.58 -7.61
CA ASP A 52 14.51 11.31 -8.77
C ASP A 52 14.64 10.41 -10.01
N LEU A 53 14.62 9.09 -9.85
CA LEU A 53 14.85 8.12 -10.94
C LEU A 53 13.62 7.27 -11.18
N ASP A 54 13.39 6.90 -12.45
CA ASP A 54 12.42 5.87 -12.77
C ASP A 54 12.86 4.47 -12.32
N LEU A 55 11.89 3.55 -12.29
CA LEU A 55 12.10 2.19 -11.79
C LEU A 55 13.13 1.42 -12.62
N ALA A 56 13.18 1.65 -13.94
CA ALA A 56 14.12 0.99 -14.84
C ALA A 56 15.56 1.45 -14.59
N SER A 57 15.75 2.75 -14.40
CA SER A 57 17.02 3.38 -14.06
C SER A 57 17.53 2.90 -12.71
N VAL A 58 16.66 2.83 -11.69
CA VAL A 58 17.06 2.31 -10.37
C VAL A 58 17.48 0.84 -10.45
N LYS A 59 16.75 -0.01 -11.18
CA LYS A 59 17.16 -1.41 -11.40
C LYS A 59 18.56 -1.46 -12.00
N ARG A 60 18.78 -0.70 -13.08
CA ARG A 60 20.05 -0.68 -13.83
C ARG A 60 21.22 -0.18 -12.98
N GLN A 61 21.02 0.88 -12.21
CA GLN A 61 22.08 1.58 -11.46
C GLN A 61 22.39 0.95 -10.10
N PHE A 62 21.44 0.26 -9.46
CA PHE A 62 21.61 -0.28 -8.10
C PHE A 62 21.44 -1.80 -7.99
N PHE A 63 20.44 -2.40 -8.66
CA PHE A 63 20.03 -3.79 -8.39
C PHE A 63 20.64 -4.82 -9.35
N THR A 64 20.77 -4.49 -10.63
CA THR A 64 21.33 -5.39 -11.66
C THR A 64 22.78 -5.06 -12.02
N CYS A 65 23.36 -4.00 -11.44
CA CYS A 65 24.76 -3.66 -11.63
C CYS A 65 25.68 -4.51 -10.74
N TRP A 66 26.94 -4.63 -11.14
CA TRP A 66 28.00 -5.24 -10.34
C TRP A 66 28.57 -4.29 -9.30
N ILE A 67 28.72 -3.01 -9.66
CA ILE A 67 29.17 -1.93 -8.76
C ILE A 67 28.20 -0.77 -8.95
N ALA A 68 27.63 -0.30 -7.83
CA ALA A 68 26.75 0.86 -7.80
C ALA A 68 27.55 2.09 -7.33
N MET A 69 27.39 3.21 -8.02
CA MET A 69 27.82 4.52 -7.49
C MET A 69 26.66 5.09 -6.68
N ILE A 70 26.88 5.37 -5.40
CA ILE A 70 25.87 5.93 -4.49
C ILE A 70 26.16 7.42 -4.31
N PRO A 71 25.32 8.32 -4.87
CA PRO A 71 25.41 9.75 -4.61
C PRO A 71 25.04 10.05 -3.16
N PHE A 72 25.69 11.04 -2.54
CA PHE A 72 25.30 11.48 -1.20
C PHE A 72 23.91 12.14 -1.17
N ASP A 73 23.50 12.75 -2.28
CA ASP A 73 22.23 13.45 -2.44
C ASP A 73 21.02 12.52 -2.22
N VAL A 74 21.17 11.21 -2.49
CA VAL A 74 20.12 10.20 -2.28
C VAL A 74 19.70 10.10 -0.81
N PHE A 75 20.53 10.52 0.15
CA PHE A 75 20.14 10.50 1.57
C PHE A 75 19.28 11.70 2.00
N ALA A 76 19.07 12.68 1.11
CA ALA A 76 18.20 13.83 1.30
C ALA A 76 17.18 13.92 0.15
N PRO A 77 16.24 12.96 0.03
CA PRO A 77 15.24 12.98 -1.05
C PRO A 77 14.43 14.27 -0.99
N ARG A 78 14.15 14.83 -2.16
CA ARG A 78 13.45 16.12 -2.34
C ARG A 78 12.04 16.06 -1.79
N THR A 79 11.36 14.92 -1.91
CA THR A 79 10.02 14.73 -1.34
C THR A 79 9.99 14.88 0.18
N LEU A 80 11.08 14.56 0.88
CA LEU A 80 11.17 14.69 2.34
C LEU A 80 11.86 15.98 2.78
N PHE A 81 12.82 16.46 1.99
CA PHE A 81 13.59 17.66 2.25
C PHE A 81 13.60 18.53 1.00
N PRO A 82 12.62 19.43 0.81
CA PRO A 82 12.62 20.35 -0.32
C PRO A 82 13.87 21.23 -0.26
N HIS A 83 14.75 21.12 -1.25
CA HIS A 83 15.97 21.91 -1.33
C HIS A 83 16.26 22.31 -2.78
N ASP A 84 16.62 23.57 -2.98
CA ASP A 84 17.09 24.10 -4.26
C ASP A 84 18.62 24.12 -4.25
N GLY A 85 19.26 23.04 -4.69
CA GLY A 85 20.70 23.06 -5.03
C GLY A 85 21.68 22.34 -4.09
N LEU A 86 21.26 21.28 -3.42
CA LEU A 86 22.17 20.36 -2.69
C LEU A 86 22.61 19.17 -3.58
N TYR A 87 22.69 19.35 -4.90
CA TYR A 87 23.28 18.34 -5.79
C TYR A 87 24.78 18.49 -5.78
N LEU A 88 25.46 17.61 -5.05
CA LEU A 88 26.89 17.44 -5.21
C LEU A 88 27.10 16.55 -6.44
N GLU A 89 26.90 17.12 -7.63
CA GLU A 89 27.06 16.43 -8.92
C GLU A 89 28.38 15.64 -8.91
N ASN A 90 28.28 14.32 -9.15
CA ASN A 90 29.39 13.37 -9.18
C ASN A 90 30.15 13.13 -7.86
N PHE A 91 29.62 13.54 -6.71
CA PHE A 91 30.19 13.23 -5.39
C PHE A 91 29.42 12.12 -4.67
N GLY A 92 30.07 10.98 -4.52
CA GLY A 92 29.48 9.78 -3.92
C GLY A 92 30.54 8.74 -3.57
N PHE A 93 30.11 7.50 -3.36
CA PHE A 93 31.03 6.38 -3.15
C PHE A 93 30.57 5.12 -3.90
N TYR A 94 31.54 4.29 -4.29
CA TYR A 94 31.26 3.01 -4.93
C TYR A 94 30.91 1.94 -3.89
N PHE A 95 29.90 1.14 -4.20
CA PHE A 95 29.39 0.07 -3.36
C PHE A 95 29.11 -1.19 -4.20
N PRO A 96 29.18 -2.41 -3.63
CA PRO A 96 28.79 -3.62 -4.37
C PRO A 96 27.32 -3.53 -4.83
N GLY A 97 27.10 -3.62 -6.14
CA GLY A 97 25.76 -3.62 -6.71
C GLY A 97 24.99 -4.91 -6.40
N GLY A 98 23.68 -4.90 -6.68
CA GLY A 98 22.81 -6.04 -6.37
C GLY A 98 23.21 -7.35 -7.07
N ALA A 99 23.78 -7.30 -8.28
CA ALA A 99 24.25 -8.50 -8.98
C ALA A 99 25.45 -9.15 -8.25
N SER A 100 26.40 -8.33 -7.78
CA SER A 100 27.55 -8.80 -6.99
C SER A 100 27.10 -9.45 -5.68
N ILE A 101 26.22 -8.77 -4.94
CA ILE A 101 25.73 -9.28 -3.65
C ILE A 101 24.91 -10.56 -3.86
N GLY A 102 24.04 -10.59 -4.87
CA GLY A 102 23.23 -11.75 -5.24
C GLY A 102 24.09 -12.97 -5.61
N LEU A 103 25.14 -12.78 -6.43
CA LEU A 103 26.03 -13.87 -6.82
C LEU A 103 26.81 -14.42 -5.61
N LEU A 104 27.34 -13.52 -4.76
CA LEU A 104 28.04 -13.92 -3.55
C LEU A 104 27.12 -14.65 -2.56
N LEU A 105 25.86 -14.24 -2.45
CA LEU A 105 24.85 -14.96 -1.66
C LEU A 105 24.58 -16.35 -2.23
N LEU A 106 24.51 -16.52 -3.56
CA LEU A 106 24.31 -17.82 -4.19
C LEU A 106 25.51 -18.75 -3.94
N ILE A 107 26.73 -18.24 -4.12
CA ILE A 107 27.96 -18.99 -3.81
C ILE A 107 27.99 -19.37 -2.33
N ASN A 108 27.67 -18.44 -1.44
CA ASN A 108 27.61 -18.67 0.00
C ASN A 108 26.58 -19.77 0.35
N LEU A 109 25.40 -19.70 -0.25
CA LEU A 109 24.31 -20.67 -0.06
C LEU A 109 24.75 -22.08 -0.44
N ILE A 110 25.32 -22.24 -1.64
CA ILE A 110 25.81 -23.53 -2.16
C ILE A 110 26.93 -24.07 -1.25
N ALA A 111 27.93 -23.24 -0.95
CA ALA A 111 29.06 -23.63 -0.11
C ALA A 111 28.63 -24.01 1.32
N ALA A 112 27.67 -23.29 1.90
CA ALA A 112 27.13 -23.58 3.23
C ALA A 112 26.38 -24.93 3.25
N LYS A 113 25.66 -25.28 2.19
CA LYS A 113 24.98 -26.59 2.10
C LYS A 113 25.96 -27.73 1.86
N ALA A 114 26.98 -27.54 1.04
CA ALA A 114 28.03 -28.52 0.82
C ALA A 114 28.84 -28.82 2.10
N THR A 115 29.08 -27.83 2.95
CA THR A 115 30.01 -27.97 4.10
C THR A 115 29.34 -28.23 5.44
N ARG A 116 28.11 -27.75 5.69
CA ARG A 116 27.46 -27.81 7.02
C ARG A 116 26.39 -28.89 7.16
N PHE A 117 25.94 -29.50 6.08
CA PHE A 117 24.83 -30.47 6.08
C PHE A 117 25.32 -31.88 5.75
N GLY A 118 25.59 -32.67 6.79
CA GLY A 118 25.88 -34.10 6.63
C GLY A 118 24.63 -34.92 6.32
N ILE A 119 24.79 -35.95 5.50
CA ILE A 119 23.77 -36.98 5.26
C ILE A 119 23.61 -37.81 6.55
N HIS A 120 22.38 -37.98 7.03
CA HIS A 120 22.08 -38.72 8.27
C HIS A 120 21.52 -40.14 8.01
N ALA A 121 21.33 -40.51 6.74
CA ALA A 121 20.82 -41.80 6.32
C ALA A 121 21.93 -42.69 5.72
N SER A 122 21.76 -43.99 5.84
CA SER A 122 22.62 -45.01 5.21
C SER A 122 21.77 -46.16 4.66
N GLY A 123 22.38 -47.01 3.81
CA GLY A 123 21.73 -48.21 3.26
C GLY A 123 20.46 -47.91 2.44
N ALA A 124 19.45 -48.76 2.57
CA ALA A 124 18.19 -48.68 1.80
C ALA A 124 17.43 -47.35 2.02
N ARG A 125 17.51 -46.76 3.22
CA ARG A 125 16.88 -45.47 3.53
C ARG A 125 17.52 -44.33 2.73
N LEU A 126 18.84 -44.34 2.56
CA LEU A 126 19.54 -43.34 1.75
C LEU A 126 19.18 -43.50 0.27
N ALA A 127 19.22 -44.72 -0.26
CA ALA A 127 18.86 -45.01 -1.65
C ALA A 127 17.40 -44.59 -1.96
N GLY A 128 16.45 -44.98 -1.10
CA GLY A 128 15.05 -44.56 -1.23
C GLY A 128 14.87 -43.06 -1.09
N GLY A 129 15.58 -42.41 -0.16
CA GLY A 129 15.56 -40.95 -0.01
C GLY A 129 16.08 -40.21 -1.24
N ILE A 130 17.16 -40.70 -1.87
CA ILE A 130 17.70 -40.16 -3.12
C ILE A 130 16.69 -40.34 -4.25
N LEU A 131 16.13 -41.54 -4.43
CA LEU A 131 15.15 -41.82 -5.46
C LEU A 131 13.92 -40.90 -5.37
N VAL A 132 13.35 -40.76 -4.17
CA VAL A 132 12.20 -39.87 -3.93
C VAL A 132 12.58 -38.39 -4.14
N SER A 133 13.79 -37.99 -3.75
CA SER A 133 14.27 -36.62 -4.00
C SER A 133 14.45 -36.33 -5.49
N LEU A 134 14.97 -37.29 -6.26
CA LEU A 134 15.10 -37.19 -7.72
C LEU A 134 13.72 -37.13 -8.40
N LEU A 135 12.75 -37.93 -7.93
CA LEU A 135 11.37 -37.85 -8.40
C LEU A 135 10.76 -36.47 -8.11
N GLY A 136 10.94 -35.96 -6.89
CA GLY A 136 10.48 -34.61 -6.52
C GLY A 136 11.11 -33.52 -7.39
N ALA A 137 12.42 -33.61 -7.65
CA ALA A 137 13.12 -32.69 -8.53
C ALA A 137 12.62 -32.78 -9.99
N ALA A 138 12.39 -34.00 -10.50
CA ALA A 138 11.83 -34.21 -11.84
C ALA A 138 10.42 -33.63 -11.96
N LEU A 139 9.57 -33.80 -10.95
CA LEU A 139 8.23 -33.19 -10.90
C LEU A 139 8.32 -31.65 -10.89
N ILE A 140 9.24 -31.07 -10.12
CA ILE A 140 9.50 -29.62 -10.13
C ILE A 140 9.88 -29.15 -11.53
N THR A 141 10.82 -29.82 -12.18
CA THR A 141 11.24 -29.50 -13.55
C THR A 141 10.07 -29.59 -14.53
N LEU A 142 9.25 -30.65 -14.44
CA LEU A 142 8.08 -30.82 -15.28
C LEU A 142 7.05 -29.70 -15.07
N VAL A 143 6.82 -29.27 -13.82
CA VAL A 143 5.93 -28.14 -13.53
C VAL A 143 6.46 -26.85 -14.16
N VAL A 144 7.75 -26.57 -14.03
CA VAL A 144 8.38 -25.38 -14.64
C VAL A 144 8.31 -25.44 -16.17
N MET A 145 8.59 -26.59 -16.79
CA MET A 145 8.50 -26.78 -18.23
C MET A 145 7.06 -26.65 -18.75
N SER A 146 6.08 -27.17 -18.00
CA SER A 146 4.65 -27.03 -18.35
C SER A 146 4.15 -25.59 -18.37
N GLY A 147 4.86 -24.65 -17.71
CA GLY A 147 4.56 -23.23 -17.75
C GLY A 147 4.87 -22.54 -19.08
N HIS A 148 5.65 -23.19 -19.95
CA HIS A 148 6.15 -22.63 -21.21
C HIS A 148 5.36 -23.12 -22.44
N THR A 149 4.32 -23.94 -22.27
CA THR A 149 3.47 -24.36 -23.39
C THR A 149 2.64 -23.16 -23.85
N THR A 150 2.89 -22.73 -25.09
CA THR A 150 2.44 -21.47 -25.71
C THR A 150 1.00 -21.47 -26.20
N ASP A 151 0.20 -22.49 -25.87
CA ASP A 151 -1.10 -22.73 -26.48
C ASP A 151 -2.19 -21.79 -25.94
N GLY A 152 -2.43 -20.71 -26.69
CA GLY A 152 -3.68 -19.96 -26.73
C GLY A 152 -4.07 -19.16 -25.49
N LEU A 153 -5.08 -18.30 -25.68
CA LEU A 153 -5.63 -17.45 -24.63
C LEU A 153 -6.11 -18.29 -23.44
N GLN A 154 -5.35 -18.29 -22.35
CA GLN A 154 -5.61 -19.11 -21.17
C GLN A 154 -5.58 -20.62 -21.43
N GLY A 155 -4.39 -21.22 -21.58
CA GLY A 155 -4.22 -22.68 -21.64
C GLY A 155 -5.12 -23.38 -20.62
N LYS A 156 -6.23 -23.98 -21.09
CA LYS A 156 -7.26 -24.54 -20.22
C LYS A 156 -6.63 -25.68 -19.42
N PRO A 157 -6.72 -25.68 -18.08
CA PRO A 157 -6.23 -26.82 -17.31
C PRO A 157 -6.93 -28.10 -17.78
N PRO A 158 -6.28 -29.27 -17.64
CA PRO A 158 -6.88 -30.56 -18.02
C PRO A 158 -8.13 -30.91 -17.20
N ILE A 159 -8.47 -30.09 -16.19
CA ILE A 159 -9.65 -30.19 -15.36
C ILE A 159 -10.35 -28.82 -15.30
N GLU A 160 -11.67 -28.81 -15.29
CA GLU A 160 -12.44 -27.56 -15.18
C GLU A 160 -12.18 -26.86 -13.84
N TYR A 161 -12.18 -25.52 -13.84
CA TYR A 161 -11.94 -24.72 -12.63
C TYR A 161 -12.98 -24.97 -11.52
N GLY A 162 -14.23 -25.31 -11.87
CA GLY A 162 -15.24 -25.71 -10.89
C GLY A 162 -14.84 -26.97 -10.10
N VAL A 163 -14.14 -27.91 -10.74
CA VAL A 163 -13.59 -29.12 -10.10
C VAL A 163 -12.42 -28.74 -9.20
N VAL A 164 -11.53 -27.84 -9.65
CA VAL A 164 -10.42 -27.31 -8.83
C VAL A 164 -10.96 -26.67 -7.54
N TRP A 165 -12.01 -25.86 -7.63
CA TRP A 165 -12.62 -25.22 -6.47
C TRP A 165 -13.24 -26.24 -5.51
N THR A 166 -13.96 -27.22 -6.05
CA THR A 166 -14.58 -28.28 -5.24
C THR A 166 -13.53 -29.14 -4.53
N ALA A 167 -12.45 -29.51 -5.23
CA ALA A 167 -11.33 -30.23 -4.64
C ALA A 167 -10.64 -29.41 -3.53
N SER A 168 -10.50 -28.09 -3.73
CA SER A 168 -9.92 -27.18 -2.73
C SER A 168 -10.78 -27.12 -1.47
N LYS A 169 -12.12 -27.02 -1.60
CA LYS A 169 -13.06 -27.09 -0.46
C LYS A 169 -12.96 -28.42 0.28
N ALA A 170 -12.92 -29.54 -0.45
CA ALA A 170 -12.77 -30.86 0.14
C ALA A 170 -11.44 -30.99 0.91
N GLY A 171 -10.35 -30.47 0.35
CA GLY A 171 -9.05 -30.41 1.01
C GLY A 171 -9.06 -29.62 2.32
N LEU A 172 -9.74 -28.47 2.34
CA LEU A 172 -9.91 -27.65 3.57
C LEU A 172 -10.70 -28.39 4.64
N VAL A 173 -11.79 -29.07 4.27
CA VAL A 173 -12.60 -29.88 5.21
C VAL A 173 -11.75 -31.02 5.79
N LEU A 174 -11.01 -31.74 4.95
CA LEU A 174 -10.12 -32.81 5.41
C LEU A 174 -9.04 -32.29 6.35
N LEU A 175 -8.45 -31.13 6.06
CA LEU A 175 -7.48 -30.48 6.93
C LEU A 175 -8.09 -30.07 8.27
N ALA A 176 -9.30 -29.50 8.27
CA ALA A 176 -10.00 -29.09 9.47
C ALA A 176 -10.31 -30.29 10.38
N ILE A 177 -10.79 -31.39 9.80
CA ILE A 177 -11.01 -32.66 10.50
C ILE A 177 -9.69 -33.22 11.03
N ALA A 178 -8.64 -33.25 10.22
CA ALA A 178 -7.34 -33.79 10.61
C ALA A 178 -6.72 -33.01 11.79
N LEU A 179 -6.77 -31.67 11.76
CA LEU A 179 -6.28 -30.83 12.85
C LEU A 179 -7.10 -31.02 14.14
N THR A 180 -8.43 -31.09 14.01
CA THR A 180 -9.34 -31.32 15.14
C THR A 180 -9.09 -32.71 15.74
N ALA A 181 -9.05 -33.76 14.91
CA ALA A 181 -8.75 -35.12 15.35
C ALA A 181 -7.37 -35.21 16.00
N CYS A 182 -6.34 -34.59 15.41
CA CYS A 182 -5.00 -34.52 15.98
C CYS A 182 -5.00 -33.84 17.36
N ALA A 183 -5.78 -32.77 17.54
CA ALA A 183 -5.91 -32.09 18.83
C ALA A 183 -6.47 -32.98 19.95
N PHE A 184 -7.38 -33.90 19.63
CA PHE A 184 -7.99 -34.81 20.62
C PHE A 184 -7.24 -36.14 20.80
N THR A 185 -6.65 -36.67 19.73
CA THR A 185 -6.13 -38.05 19.70
C THR A 185 -4.61 -38.14 19.83
N SER A 186 -3.87 -37.10 19.43
CA SER A 186 -2.42 -37.19 19.38
C SER A 186 -1.78 -37.01 20.76
N ARG A 187 -0.64 -37.66 20.98
CA ARG A 187 0.17 -37.55 22.21
C ARG A 187 1.02 -36.27 22.25
N ILE A 188 0.59 -35.21 21.55
CA ILE A 188 1.30 -33.92 21.56
C ILE A 188 1.00 -33.15 22.86
N PRO A 189 1.91 -32.23 23.27
CA PRO A 189 1.74 -31.40 24.46
C PRO A 189 0.43 -30.58 24.46
N LYS A 190 -0.10 -30.23 25.64
CA LYS A 190 -1.35 -29.46 25.80
C LYS A 190 -1.38 -28.21 24.91
N LEU A 191 -0.30 -27.44 24.86
CA LEU A 191 -0.19 -26.25 24.01
C LEU A 191 -0.41 -26.58 22.52
N GLY A 192 0.20 -27.67 22.03
CA GLY A 192 0.02 -28.12 20.65
C GLY A 192 -1.42 -28.57 20.36
N ARG A 193 -2.07 -29.25 21.32
CA ARG A 193 -3.48 -29.64 21.21
C ARG A 193 -4.41 -28.43 21.16
N VAL A 194 -4.19 -27.42 22.01
CA VAL A 194 -4.98 -26.19 22.02
C VAL A 194 -4.84 -25.46 20.68
N VAL A 195 -3.61 -25.25 20.19
CA VAL A 195 -3.38 -24.58 18.90
C VAL A 195 -4.01 -25.37 17.76
N GLY A 196 -3.80 -26.69 17.68
CA GLY A 196 -4.41 -27.53 16.65
C GLY A 196 -5.94 -27.54 16.70
N GLY A 197 -6.53 -27.55 17.90
CA GLY A 197 -7.97 -27.54 18.10
C GLY A 197 -8.62 -26.21 17.73
N VAL A 198 -7.99 -25.08 18.12
CA VAL A 198 -8.47 -23.74 17.72
C VAL A 198 -8.37 -23.55 16.21
N SER A 199 -7.23 -23.91 15.60
CA SER A 199 -7.09 -23.85 14.14
C SER A 199 -8.10 -24.75 13.42
N GLY A 200 -8.34 -25.97 13.93
CA GLY A 200 -9.36 -26.88 13.40
C GLY A 200 -10.77 -26.29 13.51
N ALA A 201 -11.13 -25.71 14.66
CA ALA A 201 -12.42 -25.07 14.86
C ALA A 201 -12.65 -23.86 13.94
N LEU A 202 -11.65 -22.98 13.79
CA LEU A 202 -11.73 -21.84 12.87
C LEU A 202 -11.89 -22.29 11.43
N LEU A 203 -11.14 -23.33 11.01
CA LEU A 203 -11.30 -23.92 9.67
C LEU A 203 -12.65 -24.59 9.48
N LEU A 204 -13.22 -25.24 10.50
CA LEU A 204 -14.57 -25.81 10.42
C LEU A 204 -15.64 -24.73 10.26
N VAL A 205 -15.51 -23.60 10.96
CA VAL A 205 -16.41 -22.44 10.77
C VAL A 205 -16.30 -21.90 9.34
N LEU A 206 -15.07 -21.72 8.84
CA LEU A 206 -14.84 -21.29 7.46
C LEU A 206 -15.43 -22.30 6.45
N CYS A 207 -15.19 -23.59 6.64
CA CYS A 207 -15.75 -24.64 5.78
C CYS A 207 -17.29 -24.63 5.82
N GLY A 208 -17.88 -24.50 7.00
CA GLY A 208 -19.33 -24.38 7.17
C GLY A 208 -19.89 -23.18 6.40
N TYR A 209 -19.22 -22.02 6.49
CA TYR A 209 -19.59 -20.82 5.73
C TYR A 209 -19.48 -21.02 4.21
N LEU A 210 -18.36 -21.56 3.71
CA LEU A 210 -18.14 -21.81 2.28
C LEU A 210 -19.10 -22.86 1.70
N LEU A 211 -19.50 -23.84 2.49
CA LEU A 211 -20.49 -24.86 2.09
C LEU A 211 -21.92 -24.31 2.13
N ALA A 212 -22.24 -23.42 3.08
CA ALA A 212 -23.56 -22.78 3.19
C ALA A 212 -23.79 -21.69 2.15
N ASN A 213 -22.74 -21.14 1.54
CA ASN A 213 -22.82 -20.04 0.55
C ASN A 213 -22.18 -20.44 -0.78
N PRO A 214 -22.87 -21.21 -1.65
CA PRO A 214 -22.31 -21.69 -2.92
C PRO A 214 -21.89 -20.57 -3.88
N ALA A 215 -22.51 -19.38 -3.76
CA ALA A 215 -22.18 -18.19 -4.53
C ALA A 215 -20.78 -17.63 -4.20
N VAL A 216 -20.19 -18.03 -3.08
CA VAL A 216 -18.81 -17.67 -2.71
C VAL A 216 -17.86 -18.62 -3.43
N SER A 217 -17.29 -18.16 -4.54
CA SER A 217 -16.23 -18.86 -5.28
C SER A 217 -15.11 -17.91 -5.65
N LEU A 218 -13.93 -18.48 -5.84
CA LEU A 218 -12.86 -17.79 -6.56
C LEU A 218 -13.26 -17.61 -8.03
N ASP A 219 -12.84 -16.50 -8.61
CA ASP A 219 -12.94 -16.23 -10.03
C ASP A 219 -11.99 -17.14 -10.84
N THR A 220 -12.15 -17.13 -12.16
CA THR A 220 -11.37 -17.97 -13.07
C THR A 220 -9.85 -17.71 -12.97
N PRO A 221 -9.37 -16.45 -12.95
CA PRO A 221 -7.95 -16.18 -12.71
C PRO A 221 -7.48 -16.64 -11.33
N GLY A 222 -8.30 -16.44 -10.29
CA GLY A 222 -8.00 -16.93 -8.95
C GLY A 222 -7.74 -18.43 -8.91
N LEU A 223 -8.61 -19.21 -9.57
CA LEU A 223 -8.49 -20.67 -9.65
C LEU A 223 -7.30 -21.15 -10.51
N ARG A 224 -6.87 -20.35 -11.49
CA ARG A 224 -5.62 -20.60 -12.24
C ARG A 224 -4.41 -20.58 -11.32
N ILE A 225 -4.30 -19.59 -10.44
CA ILE A 225 -3.19 -19.54 -9.48
C ILE A 225 -3.27 -20.71 -8.52
N VAL A 226 -4.44 -21.00 -7.96
CA VAL A 226 -4.64 -22.15 -7.06
C VAL A 226 -4.15 -23.44 -7.72
N TRP A 227 -4.45 -23.65 -9.00
CA TRP A 227 -3.96 -24.81 -9.74
C TRP A 227 -2.42 -24.88 -9.81
N GLN A 228 -1.74 -23.78 -10.12
CA GLN A 228 -0.27 -23.74 -10.13
C GLN A 228 0.33 -24.01 -8.75
N LEU A 229 -0.26 -23.43 -7.71
CA LEU A 229 0.17 -23.64 -6.32
C LEU A 229 -0.03 -25.09 -5.87
N VAL A 230 -1.13 -25.74 -6.28
CA VAL A 230 -1.37 -27.16 -5.98
C VAL A 230 -0.30 -28.03 -6.63
N LYS A 231 -0.01 -27.85 -7.92
CA LYS A 231 1.06 -28.60 -8.62
C LYS A 231 2.41 -28.42 -7.92
N ALA A 232 2.77 -27.17 -7.61
CA ALA A 232 4.02 -26.85 -6.94
C ALA A 232 4.09 -27.40 -5.50
N THR A 233 2.97 -27.40 -4.77
CA THR A 233 2.88 -27.95 -3.41
C THR A 233 3.06 -29.45 -3.40
N VAL A 234 2.44 -30.17 -4.34
CA VAL A 234 2.60 -31.63 -4.48
C VAL A 234 4.05 -31.98 -4.78
N ALA A 235 4.66 -31.34 -5.79
CA ALA A 235 6.05 -31.58 -6.16
C ALA A 235 7.02 -31.26 -5.00
N SER A 236 6.80 -30.14 -4.31
CA SER A 236 7.58 -29.74 -3.12
C SER A 236 7.43 -30.71 -1.96
N SER A 237 6.24 -31.27 -1.76
CA SER A 237 5.96 -32.24 -0.69
C SER A 237 6.65 -33.58 -0.96
N VAL A 238 6.66 -34.05 -2.21
CA VAL A 238 7.42 -35.25 -2.60
C VAL A 238 8.91 -35.04 -2.35
N LEU A 239 9.45 -33.90 -2.78
CA LEU A 239 10.85 -33.55 -2.52
C LEU A 239 11.13 -33.46 -1.01
N LEU A 240 10.23 -32.87 -0.21
CA LEU A 240 10.36 -32.81 1.24
C LEU A 240 10.48 -34.20 1.87
N VAL A 241 9.67 -35.17 1.44
CA VAL A 241 9.72 -36.56 1.95
C VAL A 241 11.09 -37.18 1.69
N GLY A 242 11.63 -37.02 0.48
CA GLY A 242 12.98 -37.48 0.13
C GLY A 242 14.05 -36.79 0.99
N LEU A 243 13.97 -35.47 1.16
CA LEU A 243 14.92 -34.71 1.97
C LEU A 243 14.83 -35.05 3.47
N ILE A 244 13.64 -35.35 4.00
CA ILE A 244 13.48 -35.84 5.39
C ILE A 244 14.08 -37.25 5.52
N ALA A 245 13.94 -38.10 4.50
CA ALA A 245 14.56 -39.42 4.52
C ALA A 245 16.11 -39.33 4.61
N ILE A 246 16.72 -38.40 3.86
CA ILE A 246 18.18 -38.17 3.79
C ILE A 246 18.73 -37.38 5.00
N PHE A 247 18.11 -36.25 5.33
CA PHE A 247 18.63 -35.26 6.29
C PHE A 247 17.86 -35.22 7.62
N GLY A 248 16.86 -36.09 7.80
CA GLY A 248 16.05 -36.19 9.01
C GLY A 248 15.33 -34.87 9.32
N ASN A 249 15.45 -34.43 10.57
CA ASN A 249 14.81 -33.20 11.07
C ASN A 249 15.23 -31.91 10.34
N ARG A 250 16.29 -31.95 9.52
CA ARG A 250 16.78 -30.82 8.74
C ARG A 250 16.20 -30.76 7.33
N GLY A 251 15.42 -31.76 6.88
CA GLY A 251 14.86 -31.82 5.53
C GLY A 251 14.12 -30.56 5.10
N GLY A 252 13.23 -30.03 5.97
CA GLY A 252 12.52 -28.77 5.69
C GLY A 252 13.46 -27.56 5.55
N ASN A 253 14.52 -27.48 6.36
CA ASN A 253 15.53 -26.41 6.24
C ASN A 253 16.31 -26.51 4.91
N VAL A 254 16.62 -27.74 4.47
CA VAL A 254 17.25 -27.95 3.15
C VAL A 254 16.31 -27.50 2.04
N LEU A 255 15.03 -27.87 2.10
CA LEU A 255 14.04 -27.48 1.09
C LEU A 255 13.87 -25.95 0.98
N ILE A 256 13.82 -25.22 2.10
CA ILE A 256 13.77 -23.75 2.13
C ILE A 256 14.90 -23.17 1.29
N HIS A 257 16.12 -23.61 1.55
CA HIS A 257 17.30 -23.03 0.90
C HIS A 257 17.45 -23.49 -0.56
N LEU A 258 16.97 -24.68 -0.92
CA LEU A 258 16.86 -25.09 -2.33
C LEU A 258 15.87 -24.20 -3.08
N GLY A 259 14.73 -23.88 -2.47
CA GLY A 259 13.75 -22.95 -3.05
C GLY A 259 14.33 -21.54 -3.23
N VAL A 260 15.00 -21.00 -2.22
CA VAL A 260 15.69 -19.70 -2.34
C VAL A 260 16.79 -19.73 -3.41
N GLY A 261 17.59 -20.80 -3.45
CA GLY A 261 18.64 -20.96 -4.46
C GLY A 261 18.11 -21.01 -5.88
N LEU A 262 17.02 -21.77 -6.11
CA LEU A 262 16.35 -21.83 -7.41
C LEU A 262 15.74 -20.48 -7.80
N LEU A 263 15.20 -19.71 -6.84
CA LEU A 263 14.68 -18.37 -7.08
C LEU A 263 15.79 -17.42 -7.54
N MET A 264 16.95 -17.47 -6.88
CA MET A 264 18.12 -16.65 -7.24
C MET A 264 18.66 -17.02 -8.63
N VAL A 265 18.78 -18.31 -8.94
CA VAL A 265 19.17 -18.78 -10.28
C VAL A 265 18.15 -18.32 -11.32
N GLY A 266 16.85 -18.40 -11.00
CA GLY A 266 15.79 -17.90 -11.87
C GLY A 266 15.97 -16.42 -12.21
N GLN A 267 16.28 -15.58 -11.23
CA GLN A 267 16.55 -14.16 -11.46
C GLN A 267 17.79 -13.92 -12.35
N PHE A 268 18.88 -14.66 -12.15
CA PHE A 268 20.08 -14.51 -13.00
C PHE A 268 19.88 -15.01 -14.44
N VAL A 269 19.05 -16.03 -14.64
CA VAL A 269 18.85 -16.65 -15.96
C VAL A 269 17.74 -15.96 -16.77
N PHE A 270 16.71 -15.43 -16.10
CA PHE A 270 15.51 -14.90 -16.77
C PHE A 270 15.14 -13.46 -16.37
N GLY A 271 15.84 -12.84 -15.42
CA GLY A 271 15.45 -11.53 -14.88
C GLY A 271 15.51 -10.37 -15.88
N ASP A 272 16.34 -10.48 -16.91
CA ASP A 272 16.44 -9.56 -18.05
C ASP A 272 15.40 -9.82 -19.15
N ARG A 273 14.66 -10.93 -19.07
CA ARG A 273 13.61 -11.34 -20.03
C ARG A 273 12.20 -11.00 -19.55
N GLN A 274 12.09 -10.04 -18.65
CA GLN A 274 10.84 -9.44 -18.20
C GLN A 274 10.69 -8.07 -18.85
N ILE A 275 9.90 -8.01 -19.92
CA ILE A 275 9.75 -6.79 -20.71
C ILE A 275 8.31 -6.29 -20.53
N GLU A 276 8.19 -5.04 -20.10
CA GLU A 276 6.93 -4.32 -20.02
C GLU A 276 6.75 -3.48 -21.28
N GLN A 277 5.61 -3.65 -21.94
CA GLN A 277 5.25 -3.02 -23.19
C GLN A 277 3.85 -2.42 -23.07
N ARG A 278 3.49 -1.54 -24.00
CA ARG A 278 2.16 -0.91 -24.05
C ARG A 278 1.59 -0.83 -25.45
N ILE A 279 0.26 -0.84 -25.49
CA ILE A 279 -0.57 -0.62 -26.66
C ILE A 279 -1.61 0.44 -26.29
N GLY A 280 -1.67 1.53 -27.03
CA GLY A 280 -2.79 2.48 -27.01
C GLY A 280 -3.66 2.24 -28.24
N LEU A 281 -4.99 2.17 -28.06
CA LEU A 281 -5.94 1.98 -29.15
C LEU A 281 -7.19 2.83 -28.92
N ALA A 282 -7.67 3.48 -29.98
CA ALA A 282 -9.03 4.00 -30.04
C ALA A 282 -10.03 2.91 -30.40
N GLU A 283 -11.29 3.07 -30.01
CA GLU A 283 -12.33 2.10 -30.34
C GLU A 283 -12.42 1.88 -31.87
N GLY A 284 -12.37 0.63 -32.31
CA GLY A 284 -12.35 0.24 -33.72
C GLY A 284 -10.95 0.14 -34.36
N GLU A 285 -9.91 0.69 -33.72
CA GLU A 285 -8.53 0.68 -34.21
C GLU A 285 -7.88 -0.71 -34.05
N SER A 286 -6.91 -1.03 -34.91
CA SER A 286 -6.10 -2.24 -34.86
C SER A 286 -4.62 -1.89 -35.00
N THR A 287 -3.77 -2.53 -34.19
CA THR A 287 -2.31 -2.35 -34.27
C THR A 287 -1.56 -3.65 -33.99
N ASN A 288 -0.37 -3.78 -34.56
CA ASN A 288 0.61 -4.79 -34.15
C ASN A 288 1.85 -4.16 -33.49
N LEU A 289 1.82 -2.84 -33.27
CA LEU A 289 2.92 -2.09 -32.68
C LEU A 289 2.78 -2.10 -31.15
N VAL A 290 3.88 -2.38 -30.46
CA VAL A 290 3.99 -2.18 -29.01
C VAL A 290 5.10 -1.20 -28.70
N VAL A 291 4.92 -0.43 -27.62
CA VAL A 291 5.86 0.59 -27.16
C VAL A 291 6.49 0.15 -25.84
N ILE A 292 7.81 0.30 -25.70
CA ILE A 292 8.55 0.08 -24.45
C ILE A 292 8.90 1.46 -23.88
N GLU A 293 8.09 1.97 -22.96
CA GLU A 293 8.23 3.33 -22.42
C GLU A 293 9.51 3.54 -21.57
N SER A 294 10.14 2.46 -21.12
CA SER A 294 11.37 2.51 -20.31
C SER A 294 12.65 2.65 -21.14
N GLU A 295 12.54 2.62 -22.46
CA GLU A 295 13.67 2.65 -23.38
C GLU A 295 13.42 3.72 -24.43
N ILE A 296 14.39 4.63 -24.59
CA ILE A 296 14.35 5.69 -25.59
C ILE A 296 15.38 5.35 -26.67
N GLU A 297 15.03 5.65 -27.92
CA GLU A 297 15.91 5.49 -29.08
C GLU A 297 15.88 6.74 -29.96
N ILE A 298 17.02 7.05 -30.57
CA ILE A 298 17.05 7.88 -31.77
C ILE A 298 16.71 6.96 -32.94
N ALA A 299 15.67 7.30 -33.69
CA ALA A 299 15.24 6.57 -34.87
C ALA A 299 15.59 7.37 -36.13
N LEU A 300 16.28 6.73 -37.07
CA LEU A 300 16.38 7.16 -38.46
C LEU A 300 15.48 6.25 -39.30
N ILE A 301 14.46 6.82 -39.92
CA ILE A 301 13.40 6.10 -40.63
C ILE A 301 13.58 6.35 -42.11
N ASP A 302 13.93 5.30 -42.86
CA ASP A 302 13.94 5.31 -44.31
C ASP A 302 12.49 5.34 -44.80
N VAL A 303 12.12 6.44 -45.46
CA VAL A 303 10.76 6.67 -45.98
C VAL A 303 10.70 6.56 -47.51
N SER A 304 11.71 5.93 -48.12
CA SER A 304 11.78 5.77 -49.58
C SER A 304 10.77 4.76 -50.13
N ASP A 305 10.40 3.73 -49.36
CA ASP A 305 9.33 2.79 -49.72
C ASP A 305 7.98 3.24 -49.12
N PRO A 306 6.94 3.50 -49.93
CA PRO A 306 5.64 3.95 -49.45
C PRO A 306 4.83 2.89 -48.68
N ASN A 307 5.25 1.61 -48.67
CA ASN A 307 4.55 0.52 -47.99
C ASN A 307 5.33 -0.06 -46.80
N GLU A 308 6.63 0.19 -46.70
CA GLU A 308 7.49 -0.41 -45.66
C GLU A 308 8.57 0.58 -45.18
N ASP A 309 8.45 1.02 -43.93
CA ASP A 309 9.50 1.84 -43.31
C ASP A 309 10.64 0.97 -42.80
N LYS A 310 11.87 1.28 -43.19
CA LYS A 310 13.07 0.66 -42.59
C LYS A 310 13.64 1.58 -41.52
N VAL A 311 13.67 1.10 -40.27
CA VAL A 311 14.11 1.89 -39.12
C VAL A 311 15.49 1.45 -38.64
N TYR A 312 16.38 2.43 -38.49
CA TYR A 312 17.66 2.29 -37.82
C TYR A 312 17.57 2.97 -36.45
N ALA A 313 17.81 2.24 -35.37
CA ALA A 313 17.59 2.72 -34.01
C ALA A 313 18.89 2.72 -33.18
N ILE A 314 19.19 3.85 -32.54
CA ILE A 314 20.30 4.03 -31.60
C ILE A 314 19.71 4.15 -30.19
N GLY A 315 19.91 3.14 -29.35
CA GLY A 315 19.34 3.12 -28.00
C GLY A 315 20.04 4.05 -27.02
N GLU A 316 19.29 4.57 -26.04
CA GLU A 316 19.75 5.44 -24.95
C GLU A 316 21.08 5.00 -24.29
N PRO A 317 21.35 3.71 -23.99
CA PRO A 317 22.62 3.32 -23.37
C PRO A 317 23.86 3.67 -24.20
N LEU A 318 23.75 3.68 -25.54
CA LEU A 318 24.82 4.15 -26.42
C LEU A 318 24.86 5.68 -26.38
N ILE A 319 23.72 6.36 -26.46
CA ILE A 319 23.64 7.82 -26.42
C ILE A 319 24.36 8.36 -25.17
N ARG A 320 24.04 7.85 -23.98
CA ARG A 320 24.65 8.30 -22.71
C ARG A 320 26.12 7.94 -22.58
N ARG A 321 26.56 6.85 -23.23
CA ARG A 321 27.98 6.48 -23.22
C ARG A 321 28.82 7.46 -24.03
N TYR A 322 28.24 8.00 -25.11
CA TYR A 322 28.91 8.88 -26.06
C TYR A 322 28.63 10.38 -25.83
N GLU A 323 27.67 10.74 -24.97
CA GLU A 323 27.36 12.13 -24.61
C GLU A 323 28.58 12.95 -24.12
N GLU A 324 29.45 12.33 -23.33
CA GLU A 324 30.65 12.97 -22.76
C GLU A 324 31.94 12.64 -23.52
N SER A 325 31.86 11.83 -24.58
CA SER A 325 33.01 11.51 -25.43
C SER A 325 32.90 12.23 -26.77
N ASP A 326 34.00 12.80 -27.26
CA ASP A 326 34.09 13.35 -28.62
C ASP A 326 34.08 12.23 -29.71
N GLU A 327 33.68 11.01 -29.34
CA GLU A 327 33.70 9.83 -30.20
C GLU A 327 32.38 9.70 -30.99
N LEU A 328 32.45 9.05 -32.16
CA LEU A 328 31.30 8.81 -33.02
C LEU A 328 30.64 7.47 -32.73
N ILE A 329 29.30 7.45 -32.78
CA ILE A 329 28.53 6.20 -32.82
C ILE A 329 28.56 5.69 -34.27
N GLU A 330 29.34 4.64 -34.50
CA GLU A 330 29.50 4.02 -35.81
C GLU A 330 29.04 2.55 -35.79
N SER A 331 28.29 2.15 -36.83
CA SER A 331 27.92 0.76 -37.08
C SER A 331 27.84 0.52 -38.59
N PRO A 332 28.25 -0.65 -39.12
CA PRO A 332 28.10 -0.98 -40.54
C PRO A 332 26.65 -0.90 -41.03
N GLU A 333 25.68 -1.06 -40.13
CA GLU A 333 24.25 -1.03 -40.46
C GLU A 333 23.68 0.39 -40.47
N LEU A 334 24.28 1.36 -39.77
CA LEU A 334 23.77 2.74 -39.74
C LEU A 334 24.04 3.45 -41.08
N PRO A 335 23.13 4.28 -41.59
CA PRO A 335 23.38 5.05 -42.81
C PRO A 335 24.39 6.19 -42.58
N VAL A 336 24.49 6.73 -41.37
CA VAL A 336 25.41 7.84 -40.99
C VAL A 336 26.14 7.55 -39.69
N SER A 337 27.23 8.29 -39.45
CA SER A 337 27.86 8.36 -38.14
C SER A 337 27.15 9.42 -37.28
N VAL A 338 26.94 9.15 -35.99
CA VAL A 338 26.18 10.06 -35.11
C VAL A 338 27.07 10.51 -33.95
N ARG A 339 27.20 11.83 -33.77
CA ARG A 339 27.83 12.45 -32.59
C ARG A 339 26.74 12.96 -31.65
N VAL A 340 26.80 12.58 -30.37
CA VAL A 340 25.87 13.06 -29.34
C VAL A 340 26.51 14.25 -28.63
N ILE A 341 25.90 15.43 -28.75
CA ILE A 341 26.50 16.67 -28.22
C ILE A 341 25.99 17.01 -26.82
N ASP A 342 24.70 16.78 -26.57
CA ASP A 342 24.07 17.04 -25.27
C ASP A 342 22.84 16.14 -25.13
N TRP A 343 22.62 15.60 -23.92
CA TRP A 343 21.47 14.74 -23.63
C TRP A 343 20.75 15.21 -22.37
N MET A 344 19.44 15.35 -22.48
CA MET A 344 18.59 15.80 -21.39
C MET A 344 17.53 14.74 -21.14
N GLN A 345 17.65 14.02 -20.02
CA GLN A 345 16.67 12.98 -19.64
C GLN A 345 15.28 13.55 -19.34
N ASN A 346 15.20 14.78 -18.82
CA ASN A 346 13.96 15.52 -18.70
C ASN A 346 14.17 16.96 -19.16
N SER A 347 13.25 17.48 -19.96
CA SER A 347 13.40 18.78 -20.60
C SER A 347 12.05 19.47 -20.84
N LYS A 348 12.09 20.74 -21.20
CA LYS A 348 11.00 21.48 -21.82
C LYS A 348 11.49 22.12 -23.10
N LEU A 349 10.64 22.18 -24.12
CA LEU A 349 10.90 22.98 -25.31
C LEU A 349 10.49 24.42 -25.07
N VAL A 350 11.38 25.35 -25.43
CA VAL A 350 11.12 26.79 -25.37
C VAL A 350 11.22 27.37 -26.78
N PRO A 351 10.17 28.05 -27.29
CA PRO A 351 10.21 28.67 -28.60
C PRO A 351 11.14 29.88 -28.61
N ILE A 352 11.90 30.04 -29.70
CA ILE A 352 12.79 31.17 -29.92
C ILE A 352 11.94 32.41 -30.22
N GLY A 353 12.03 33.44 -29.36
CA GLY A 353 11.30 34.71 -29.52
C GLY A 353 9.90 34.81 -28.87
N GLY A 354 9.50 33.87 -28.01
CA GLY A 354 8.19 33.87 -27.34
C GLY A 354 8.00 34.95 -26.23
N PRO A 355 6.73 35.27 -25.86
CA PRO A 355 6.39 36.39 -24.96
C PRO A 355 6.85 36.25 -23.49
N ASN A 356 7.19 35.04 -23.04
CA ASN A 356 7.65 34.75 -21.67
C ASN A 356 9.18 34.68 -21.52
N ASN A 357 9.95 35.22 -22.47
CA ASN A 357 11.41 35.30 -22.39
C ASN A 357 11.88 36.45 -21.46
N SER A 358 11.48 36.43 -20.19
CA SER A 358 12.09 37.31 -19.17
C SER A 358 13.51 36.83 -18.87
N GLU A 359 14.49 37.73 -18.93
CA GLU A 359 15.94 37.48 -18.83
C GLU A 359 16.40 36.70 -17.57
N GLU A 360 15.55 36.56 -16.56
CA GLU A 360 15.89 35.96 -15.27
C GLU A 360 15.83 34.41 -15.23
N ASN A 361 15.30 33.73 -16.28
CA ASN A 361 15.03 32.28 -16.25
C ASN A 361 15.65 31.43 -17.38
N THR A 362 16.52 31.99 -18.22
CA THR A 362 17.06 31.28 -19.40
C THR A 362 18.59 31.13 -19.35
N LYS A 363 19.09 29.97 -18.89
CA LYS A 363 20.41 29.51 -19.35
C LYS A 363 20.29 29.27 -20.85
N LYS A 364 21.02 30.04 -21.67
CA LYS A 364 21.11 29.81 -23.12
C LYS A 364 21.57 28.36 -23.38
N PRO A 365 21.07 27.68 -24.44
CA PRO A 365 21.47 26.32 -24.75
C PRO A 365 22.99 26.25 -24.97
N LYS A 366 23.63 25.15 -24.52
CA LYS A 366 25.07 24.92 -24.68
C LYS A 366 25.49 24.85 -26.15
N VAL A 367 24.57 24.47 -27.03
CA VAL A 367 24.79 24.15 -28.44
C VAL A 367 23.70 24.84 -29.27
N GLN A 368 24.08 25.38 -30.42
CA GLN A 368 23.13 25.95 -31.37
C GLN A 368 22.90 24.93 -32.50
N ALA A 369 21.67 24.46 -32.64
CA ALA A 369 21.30 23.58 -33.74
C ALA A 369 21.39 24.34 -35.08
N THR A 370 21.79 23.62 -36.13
CA THR A 370 21.93 24.18 -37.48
C THR A 370 20.83 23.72 -38.43
N ALA A 371 20.00 22.75 -38.01
CA ALA A 371 18.91 22.19 -38.78
C ALA A 371 17.71 21.81 -37.90
N GLY A 372 16.57 21.58 -38.55
CA GLY A 372 15.37 21.00 -37.94
C GLY A 372 14.68 21.85 -36.86
N LEU A 373 14.02 21.19 -35.91
CA LEU A 373 13.31 21.79 -34.78
C LEU A 373 14.15 22.84 -34.03
N GLY A 374 15.45 22.58 -33.91
CA GLY A 374 16.40 23.42 -33.19
C GLY A 374 16.58 24.84 -33.75
N LEU A 375 16.07 25.13 -34.95
CA LEU A 375 16.03 26.48 -35.53
C LEU A 375 14.89 27.35 -34.97
N THR A 376 13.87 26.74 -34.37
CA THR A 376 12.66 27.43 -33.89
C THR A 376 12.43 27.27 -32.39
N ALA A 377 13.04 26.26 -31.77
CA ALA A 377 12.97 26.00 -30.35
C ALA A 377 14.32 25.51 -29.81
N TYR A 378 14.51 25.63 -28.49
CA TYR A 378 15.63 25.03 -27.78
C TYR A 378 15.13 24.24 -26.57
N ALA A 379 15.80 23.14 -26.25
CA ALA A 379 15.52 22.37 -25.04
C ALA A 379 16.21 22.99 -23.82
N VAL A 380 15.47 23.08 -22.71
CA VAL A 380 15.99 23.44 -21.39
C VAL A 380 15.79 22.25 -20.46
N PRO A 381 16.83 21.80 -19.73
CA PRO A 381 16.68 20.68 -18.80
C PRO A 381 15.68 21.03 -17.71
N ARG A 382 14.78 20.08 -17.40
CA ARG A 382 13.91 20.13 -16.22
C ARG A 382 14.52 19.24 -15.12
N LYS A 383 14.10 19.49 -13.88
CA LYS A 383 14.35 18.57 -12.77
C LYS A 383 13.79 17.19 -13.16
N LEU A 384 14.57 16.12 -12.96
CA LEU A 384 14.06 14.77 -13.10
C LEU A 384 12.88 14.55 -12.14
N ILE A 385 11.89 13.80 -12.61
CA ILE A 385 10.71 13.40 -11.86
C ILE A 385 10.79 11.89 -11.67
N GLY A 386 10.64 11.41 -10.43
CA GLY A 386 10.57 9.99 -10.14
C GLY A 386 9.43 9.30 -10.87
N GLY A 387 9.65 8.05 -11.31
CA GLY A 387 8.77 7.34 -12.26
C GLY A 387 7.41 6.88 -11.74
N ALA A 388 6.81 7.53 -10.74
CA ALA A 388 5.54 7.11 -10.18
C ALA A 388 4.59 8.21 -9.69
N ILE A 389 4.79 9.45 -10.15
CA ILE A 389 3.70 10.44 -10.18
C ILE A 389 2.82 10.07 -11.38
N MET A 390 1.54 9.74 -11.14
CA MET A 390 0.69 9.06 -12.14
C MET A 390 0.55 9.78 -13.49
N ASP A 391 0.66 11.11 -13.49
CA ASP A 391 0.42 11.94 -14.68
C ASP A 391 1.68 12.63 -15.21
N ASP A 392 2.81 12.53 -14.50
CA ASP A 392 4.02 13.29 -14.81
C ASP A 392 5.17 12.36 -15.20
N ARG A 393 5.93 12.72 -16.24
CA ARG A 393 6.96 11.84 -16.82
C ARG A 393 8.17 12.61 -17.30
N ASN A 394 9.34 11.97 -17.26
CA ASN A 394 10.55 12.53 -17.84
C ASN A 394 10.42 12.51 -19.37
N ILE A 395 10.53 13.68 -20.00
CA ILE A 395 10.47 13.82 -21.46
C ILE A 395 11.84 14.27 -21.96
N ALA A 396 12.48 13.39 -22.72
CA ALA A 396 13.86 13.59 -23.13
C ALA A 396 14.00 14.47 -24.38
N SER A 397 15.16 15.12 -24.46
CA SER A 397 15.64 15.80 -25.67
C SER A 397 17.13 15.55 -25.85
N ALA A 398 17.60 15.52 -27.09
CA ALA A 398 19.00 15.30 -27.44
C ALA A 398 19.44 16.29 -28.53
N TYR A 399 20.66 16.80 -28.42
CA TYR A 399 21.34 17.46 -29.53
C TYR A 399 22.29 16.46 -30.18
N VAL A 400 22.11 16.22 -31.47
CA VAL A 400 22.96 15.28 -32.23
C VAL A 400 23.45 15.91 -33.52
N GLU A 401 24.68 15.59 -33.88
CA GLU A 401 25.26 15.92 -35.18
C GLU A 401 25.35 14.65 -36.01
N LEU A 402 24.85 14.72 -37.24
CA LEU A 402 24.93 13.65 -38.22
C LEU A 402 26.14 13.90 -39.12
N ILE A 403 26.97 12.87 -39.32
CA ILE A 403 28.19 12.94 -40.13
C ILE A 403 28.10 11.89 -41.23
N ASP A 404 28.33 12.34 -42.45
CA ASP A 404 28.36 11.49 -43.62
C ASP A 404 29.59 10.57 -43.59
N LYS A 405 29.39 9.29 -43.91
CA LYS A 405 30.45 8.27 -43.76
C LYS A 405 31.49 8.28 -44.86
N GLU A 406 31.14 8.77 -46.05
CA GLU A 406 32.06 8.78 -47.18
C GLU A 406 32.90 10.07 -47.20
N SER A 407 32.26 11.20 -46.92
CA SER A 407 32.87 12.53 -46.98
C SER A 407 33.42 13.02 -45.63
N ASP A 408 33.00 12.42 -44.51
CA ASP A 408 33.30 12.90 -43.14
C ASP A 408 32.79 14.34 -42.88
N GLU A 409 31.86 14.83 -43.69
CA GLU A 409 31.25 16.14 -43.56
C GLU A 409 30.00 16.10 -42.65
N SER A 410 29.77 17.19 -41.91
CA SER A 410 28.59 17.35 -41.06
C SER A 410 27.35 17.63 -41.91
N LEU A 411 26.33 16.79 -41.76
CA LEU A 411 25.00 16.93 -42.38
C LEU A 411 24.08 17.86 -41.56
N GLY A 412 24.55 18.35 -40.41
CA GLY A 412 23.84 19.28 -39.55
C GLY A 412 23.70 18.80 -38.11
N THR A 413 23.42 19.76 -37.23
CA THR A 413 23.12 19.55 -35.81
C THR A 413 21.63 19.71 -35.58
N PHE A 414 20.99 18.66 -35.08
CA PHE A 414 19.55 18.56 -34.88
C PHE A 414 19.21 18.56 -33.39
N LEU A 415 18.10 19.20 -33.05
CA LEU A 415 17.44 19.03 -31.75
C LEU A 415 16.34 17.98 -31.90
N LEU A 416 16.53 16.81 -31.31
CA LEU A 416 15.53 15.76 -31.26
C LEU A 416 14.79 15.82 -29.93
N SER A 417 13.46 15.76 -29.94
CA SER A 417 12.67 15.87 -28.72
C SER A 417 11.41 15.03 -28.79
N GLN A 418 11.19 14.21 -27.76
CA GLN A 418 10.01 13.35 -27.70
C GLN A 418 8.70 14.17 -27.71
N TYR A 419 8.73 15.43 -27.25
CA TYR A 419 7.55 16.32 -27.29
C TYR A 419 6.93 16.47 -28.68
N VAL A 420 7.72 16.33 -29.75
CA VAL A 420 7.23 16.40 -31.14
C VAL A 420 7.36 15.05 -31.86
N ASN A 421 8.40 14.29 -31.55
CA ASN A 421 8.68 13.02 -32.22
C ASN A 421 7.84 11.84 -31.68
N ASP A 422 7.13 12.00 -30.55
CA ASP A 422 6.38 10.92 -29.87
C ASP A 422 5.02 11.38 -29.30
N ILE A 423 4.42 12.39 -29.92
CA ILE A 423 3.13 13.00 -29.52
C ILE A 423 2.03 11.95 -29.31
N GLY A 424 1.93 10.96 -30.21
CA GLY A 424 0.90 9.93 -30.12
C GLY A 424 0.99 9.04 -28.87
N ASN A 425 2.19 8.88 -28.31
CA ASN A 425 2.43 8.09 -27.08
C ASN A 425 2.47 8.95 -25.80
N LEU A 426 2.74 10.25 -25.95
CA LEU A 426 2.80 11.19 -24.84
C LEU A 426 1.46 11.87 -24.56
N THR A 427 0.67 12.17 -25.59
CA THR A 427 -0.55 12.98 -25.47
C THR A 427 -1.80 12.14 -25.66
N VAL A 428 -2.82 12.48 -24.90
CA VAL A 428 -4.15 11.86 -25.02
C VAL A 428 -4.80 12.26 -26.35
N ALA A 429 -4.41 13.37 -26.97
CA ALA A 429 -5.08 13.92 -28.16
C ALA A 429 -4.75 13.22 -29.50
N GLY A 430 -3.85 12.24 -29.55
CA GLY A 430 -3.55 11.48 -30.77
C GLY A 430 -2.96 12.34 -31.90
N GLY A 431 -2.13 13.34 -31.58
CA GLY A 431 -1.41 14.12 -32.60
C GLY A 431 -0.39 13.28 -33.37
N ALA A 432 -0.18 13.63 -34.65
CA ALA A 432 0.82 12.97 -35.49
C ALA A 432 2.23 13.31 -34.99
N ASN A 433 3.13 12.33 -34.97
CA ASN A 433 4.53 12.57 -34.66
C ASN A 433 5.16 13.39 -35.80
N GLU A 434 5.88 14.44 -35.44
CA GLU A 434 6.62 15.27 -36.38
C GLU A 434 8.09 14.90 -36.31
N PHE A 435 8.73 14.69 -37.47
CA PHE A 435 10.13 14.33 -37.59
C PHE A 435 10.87 15.32 -38.47
N ASP A 436 12.13 15.59 -38.14
CA ASP A 436 13.00 16.35 -39.03
C ASP A 436 13.47 15.44 -40.17
N ARG A 437 13.62 15.98 -41.38
CA ARG A 437 14.04 15.20 -42.56
C ARG A 437 15.47 15.54 -42.96
N VAL A 438 16.26 14.51 -43.27
CA VAL A 438 17.64 14.61 -43.77
C VAL A 438 17.80 13.70 -45.00
N GLU A 439 18.59 14.11 -45.98
CA GLU A 439 18.88 13.31 -47.16
C GLU A 439 20.31 12.77 -47.04
N ILE A 440 20.47 11.44 -47.15
CA ILE A 440 21.75 10.73 -47.05
C ILE A 440 21.88 9.88 -48.30
N ASP A 441 22.93 10.08 -49.10
CA ASP A 441 23.16 9.36 -50.37
C ASP A 441 21.95 9.36 -51.34
N GLY A 442 21.15 10.42 -51.34
CA GLY A 442 19.94 10.55 -52.16
C GLY A 442 18.71 9.81 -51.62
N VAL A 443 18.79 9.25 -50.41
CA VAL A 443 17.67 8.60 -49.72
C VAL A 443 17.16 9.52 -48.60
N PRO A 444 15.84 9.81 -48.56
CA PRO A 444 15.26 10.63 -47.50
C PRO A 444 15.07 9.81 -46.21
N TYR A 445 15.56 10.35 -45.10
CA TYR A 445 15.39 9.81 -43.76
C TYR A 445 14.67 10.79 -42.84
N ASP A 446 13.68 10.30 -42.10
CA ASP A 446 13.06 11.04 -41.00
C ASP A 446 13.80 10.69 -39.69
N ILE A 447 14.24 11.71 -38.93
CA ILE A 447 14.99 11.55 -37.68
C ILE A 447 14.21 12.10 -36.49
N GLY A 448 14.22 11.34 -35.38
CA GLY A 448 13.61 11.77 -34.13
C GLY A 448 13.98 10.94 -32.92
N LEU A 449 13.57 11.42 -31.77
CA LEU A 449 13.73 10.75 -30.48
C LEU A 449 12.39 10.20 -30.00
N ARG A 450 12.28 8.90 -29.76
CA ARG A 450 11.01 8.25 -29.39
C ARG A 450 11.22 7.09 -28.42
N PHE A 451 10.14 6.61 -27.80
CA PHE A 451 10.17 5.33 -27.10
C PHE A 451 10.46 4.19 -28.08
N ARG A 452 11.15 3.16 -27.60
CA ARG A 452 11.44 1.98 -28.41
C ARG A 452 10.15 1.29 -28.83
N GLN A 453 10.03 0.99 -30.12
CA GLN A 453 8.86 0.33 -30.70
C GLN A 453 9.21 -1.07 -31.22
N LEU A 454 8.27 -2.00 -31.12
CA LEU A 454 8.43 -3.37 -31.64
C LEU A 454 7.13 -3.82 -32.33
N ARG A 455 7.25 -4.50 -33.48
CA ARG A 455 6.11 -5.11 -34.17
C ARG A 455 5.90 -6.55 -33.71
N LYS A 456 4.64 -6.93 -33.52
CA LYS A 456 4.20 -8.27 -33.12
C LYS A 456 3.77 -9.09 -34.34
N PRO A 457 3.86 -10.45 -34.25
CA PRO A 457 3.38 -11.35 -35.30
C PRO A 457 1.85 -11.54 -35.29
N TYR A 458 1.12 -10.70 -34.55
CA TYR A 458 -0.32 -10.72 -34.43
C TYR A 458 -0.84 -9.27 -34.36
N ASP A 459 -2.06 -9.05 -34.82
CA ASP A 459 -2.78 -7.77 -34.72
C ASP A 459 -3.70 -7.79 -33.48
N VAL A 460 -3.81 -6.65 -32.80
CA VAL A 460 -4.73 -6.43 -31.68
C VAL A 460 -5.71 -5.33 -32.07
N LYS A 461 -6.99 -5.69 -32.11
CA LYS A 461 -8.09 -4.75 -32.39
C LYS A 461 -8.89 -4.46 -31.13
N LEU A 462 -9.23 -3.19 -30.89
CA LEU A 462 -10.17 -2.80 -29.85
C LEU A 462 -11.60 -2.79 -30.42
N GLU A 463 -12.49 -3.61 -29.85
CA GLU A 463 -13.91 -3.62 -30.22
C GLU A 463 -14.74 -2.66 -29.38
N ASP A 464 -14.46 -2.58 -28.08
CA ASP A 464 -15.28 -1.85 -27.10
C ASP A 464 -14.41 -1.62 -25.85
N VAL A 465 -14.56 -0.46 -25.22
CA VAL A 465 -13.94 -0.13 -23.95
C VAL A 465 -15.00 0.46 -23.03
N GLN A 466 -15.02 0.05 -21.77
CA GLN A 466 -16.03 0.49 -20.81
C GLN A 466 -15.36 0.92 -19.52
N ARG A 467 -15.78 2.08 -19.00
CA ARG A 467 -15.43 2.58 -17.68
C ARG A 467 -16.67 2.54 -16.79
N ILE A 468 -16.51 1.98 -15.59
CA ILE A 468 -17.55 1.92 -14.56
C ILE A 468 -17.05 2.69 -13.36
N ASP A 469 -17.75 3.75 -12.98
CA ASP A 469 -17.41 4.57 -11.82
C ASP A 469 -18.19 4.16 -10.57
N TYR A 470 -17.71 4.59 -9.40
CA TYR A 470 -18.51 4.52 -8.19
C TYR A 470 -19.72 5.45 -8.32
N SER A 471 -20.83 4.99 -7.77
CA SER A 471 -22.11 5.68 -7.83
C SER A 471 -22.02 7.11 -7.28
N GLY A 472 -22.30 8.09 -8.14
CA GLY A 472 -22.27 9.52 -7.79
C GLY A 472 -20.87 10.15 -7.74
N THR A 473 -19.83 9.51 -8.31
CA THR A 473 -18.49 10.11 -8.43
C THR A 473 -17.86 9.84 -9.79
N GLU A 474 -16.78 10.54 -10.10
CA GLU A 474 -15.86 10.23 -11.22
C GLU A 474 -14.76 9.25 -10.79
N THR A 475 -14.89 8.61 -9.63
CA THR A 475 -13.88 7.66 -9.16
C THR A 475 -14.10 6.33 -9.87
N PRO A 476 -13.13 5.84 -10.65
CA PRO A 476 -13.26 4.58 -11.37
C PRO A 476 -13.32 3.40 -10.42
N ARG A 477 -14.30 2.53 -10.64
CA ARG A 477 -14.47 1.25 -9.94
C ARG A 477 -13.93 0.09 -10.76
N ASP A 478 -14.14 0.09 -12.07
CA ASP A 478 -13.62 -0.92 -12.99
C ASP A 478 -13.44 -0.33 -14.40
N TYR A 479 -12.51 -0.91 -15.15
CA TYR A 479 -12.31 -0.62 -16.56
C TYR A 479 -12.20 -1.94 -17.31
N SER A 480 -12.81 -2.01 -18.49
CA SER A 480 -12.71 -3.20 -19.32
C SER A 480 -12.52 -2.86 -20.79
N SER A 481 -11.86 -3.75 -21.51
CA SER A 481 -11.68 -3.68 -22.96
C SER A 481 -11.99 -5.04 -23.57
N ARG A 482 -12.78 -5.03 -24.63
CA ARG A 482 -12.96 -6.18 -25.50
C ARG A 482 -12.01 -6.05 -26.68
N ILE A 483 -11.11 -7.02 -26.79
CA ILE A 483 -10.10 -7.04 -27.84
C ILE A 483 -10.20 -8.31 -28.66
N VAL A 484 -9.82 -8.22 -29.92
CA VAL A 484 -9.63 -9.37 -30.81
C VAL A 484 -8.16 -9.43 -31.18
N ILE A 485 -7.53 -10.57 -30.91
CA ILE A 485 -6.15 -10.84 -31.30
C ILE A 485 -6.18 -11.77 -32.52
N THR A 486 -5.55 -11.35 -33.60
CA THR A 486 -5.50 -12.09 -34.88
C THR A 486 -4.07 -12.44 -35.23
N ASP A 487 -3.77 -13.72 -35.36
CA ASP A 487 -2.45 -14.19 -35.80
C ASP A 487 -2.24 -13.87 -37.28
N ARG A 488 -1.11 -13.26 -37.64
CA ARG A 488 -0.83 -12.84 -39.03
C ARG A 488 -0.39 -13.99 -39.93
N GLU A 489 0.17 -15.05 -39.37
CA GLU A 489 0.62 -16.22 -40.14
C GLU A 489 -0.54 -17.16 -40.43
N THR A 490 -1.40 -17.42 -39.43
CA THR A 490 -2.50 -18.38 -39.57
C THR A 490 -3.85 -17.73 -39.93
N GLY A 491 -4.02 -16.43 -39.66
CA GLY A 491 -5.29 -15.72 -39.79
C GLY A 491 -6.30 -16.04 -38.68
N GLU A 492 -5.95 -16.91 -37.72
CA GLU A 492 -6.84 -17.27 -36.61
C GLU A 492 -7.06 -16.07 -35.68
N SER A 493 -8.33 -15.77 -35.40
CA SER A 493 -8.73 -14.66 -34.53
C SER A 493 -9.36 -15.18 -33.25
N GLN A 494 -9.00 -14.57 -32.12
CA GLN A 494 -9.56 -14.89 -30.82
C GLN A 494 -9.99 -13.63 -30.09
N ALA A 495 -11.28 -13.53 -29.80
CA ALA A 495 -11.86 -12.46 -28.99
C ALA A 495 -11.65 -12.74 -27.50
N GLY A 496 -11.42 -11.67 -26.73
CA GLY A 496 -11.31 -11.73 -25.28
C GLY A 496 -11.75 -10.43 -24.62
N LYS A 497 -12.20 -10.54 -23.36
CA LYS A 497 -12.42 -9.38 -22.49
C LYS A 497 -11.30 -9.32 -21.47
N THR A 498 -10.60 -8.19 -21.37
CA THR A 498 -9.70 -7.88 -20.27
C THR A 498 -10.32 -6.78 -19.42
N TRP A 499 -10.21 -6.90 -18.10
CA TRP A 499 -10.66 -5.87 -17.17
C TRP A 499 -9.77 -5.88 -15.94
N MET A 500 -10.07 -5.04 -14.94
CA MET A 500 -9.18 -4.86 -13.80
C MET A 500 -8.86 -6.21 -13.12
N ASN A 501 -7.56 -6.48 -13.00
CA ASN A 501 -6.98 -7.72 -12.45
C ASN A 501 -7.38 -9.03 -13.17
N ASN A 502 -7.95 -8.93 -14.38
CA ASN A 502 -8.38 -10.06 -15.19
C ASN A 502 -7.72 -9.96 -16.57
N PRO A 503 -6.42 -10.35 -16.67
CA PRO A 503 -5.68 -10.21 -17.90
C PRO A 503 -6.01 -11.31 -18.92
N ILE A 504 -5.81 -10.96 -20.18
CA ILE A 504 -5.74 -11.87 -21.31
C ILE A 504 -4.30 -12.36 -21.45
N ARG A 505 -4.06 -13.66 -21.74
CA ARG A 505 -2.69 -14.19 -21.91
C ARG A 505 -2.55 -14.89 -23.25
N TYR A 506 -1.76 -14.38 -24.18
CA TYR A 506 -1.61 -14.93 -25.54
C TYR A 506 -0.13 -15.10 -25.90
N ARG A 507 0.26 -16.26 -26.45
CA ARG A 507 1.65 -16.63 -26.85
C ARG A 507 2.73 -16.28 -25.80
N GLY A 508 2.41 -16.45 -24.51
CA GLY A 508 3.34 -16.18 -23.40
C GLY A 508 3.40 -14.72 -22.94
N GLU A 509 2.54 -13.86 -23.49
CA GLU A 509 2.41 -12.44 -23.13
C GLU A 509 1.08 -12.18 -22.41
N THR A 510 1.08 -11.23 -21.49
CA THR A 510 -0.06 -10.91 -20.63
C THR A 510 -0.54 -9.49 -20.94
N PHE A 511 -1.77 -9.36 -21.42
CA PHE A 511 -2.45 -8.11 -21.75
C PHE A 511 -3.40 -7.77 -20.61
N TYR A 512 -3.24 -6.60 -20.01
CA TYR A 512 -4.18 -6.11 -19.02
C TYR A 512 -4.52 -4.65 -19.22
N GLN A 513 -5.74 -4.32 -18.80
CA GLN A 513 -6.25 -2.97 -18.87
C GLN A 513 -5.52 -2.07 -17.86
N SER A 514 -4.77 -1.09 -18.36
CA SER A 514 -3.93 -0.22 -17.54
C SER A 514 -4.40 1.23 -17.50
N ARG A 515 -5.04 1.72 -18.57
CA ARG A 515 -5.54 3.10 -18.69
C ARG A 515 -6.82 3.15 -19.51
N TYR A 516 -7.64 4.17 -19.23
CA TYR A 516 -8.80 4.55 -20.01
C TYR A 516 -8.77 6.06 -20.20
N ASN A 517 -9.01 6.52 -21.42
CA ASN A 517 -9.10 7.93 -21.76
C ASN A 517 -10.24 8.17 -22.76
N MET A 518 -10.55 9.44 -23.00
CA MET A 518 -11.50 9.86 -24.03
C MET A 518 -10.84 10.94 -24.90
N VAL A 519 -10.85 10.75 -26.21
CA VAL A 519 -10.10 11.56 -27.18
C VAL A 519 -11.03 12.00 -28.29
N GLY A 520 -11.32 13.30 -28.40
CA GLY A 520 -12.22 13.80 -29.44
C GLY A 520 -13.62 13.16 -29.42
N GLY A 521 -14.08 12.70 -28.26
CA GLY A 521 -15.35 11.99 -28.10
C GLY A 521 -15.30 10.47 -28.32
N VAL A 522 -14.14 9.91 -28.69
CA VAL A 522 -13.92 8.47 -28.87
C VAL A 522 -13.25 7.90 -27.63
N GLU A 523 -13.75 6.79 -27.11
CA GLU A 523 -13.12 6.11 -25.98
C GLU A 523 -11.84 5.39 -26.42
N THR A 524 -10.80 5.51 -25.61
CA THR A 524 -9.50 4.89 -25.88
C THR A 524 -9.03 4.05 -24.71
N THR A 525 -8.29 2.99 -25.03
CA THR A 525 -7.76 2.06 -24.07
C THR A 525 -6.23 2.12 -24.06
N GLY A 526 -5.64 1.93 -22.88
CA GLY A 526 -4.22 1.66 -22.72
C GLY A 526 -4.01 0.26 -22.14
N LEU A 527 -3.54 -0.67 -22.97
CA LEU A 527 -3.20 -2.03 -22.55
C LEU A 527 -1.72 -2.10 -22.20
N GLN A 528 -1.41 -2.66 -21.04
CA GLN A 528 -0.04 -3.07 -20.74
C GLN A 528 0.15 -4.53 -21.15
N VAL A 529 1.22 -4.79 -21.87
CA VAL A 529 1.60 -6.10 -22.42
C VAL A 529 2.90 -6.54 -21.76
N VAL A 530 2.85 -7.63 -20.99
CA VAL A 530 4.01 -8.11 -20.22
C VAL A 530 4.45 -9.46 -20.74
N LYS A 531 5.73 -9.52 -21.14
CA LYS A 531 6.41 -10.76 -21.50
C LYS A 531 7.27 -11.19 -20.33
N ASN A 532 7.02 -12.39 -19.80
CA ASN A 532 7.71 -12.90 -18.61
C ASN A 532 8.18 -14.35 -18.82
N ALA A 533 9.43 -14.50 -19.25
CA ALA A 533 10.05 -15.83 -19.37
C ALA A 533 10.30 -16.43 -17.97
N GLY A 534 10.00 -17.72 -17.78
CA GLY A 534 10.23 -18.38 -16.49
C GLY A 534 9.25 -17.97 -15.38
N TRP A 535 8.09 -17.38 -15.70
CA TRP A 535 7.09 -16.91 -14.72
C TRP A 535 6.64 -17.96 -13.69
N VAL A 536 6.72 -19.26 -14.01
CA VAL A 536 6.39 -20.37 -13.08
C VAL A 536 7.49 -20.63 -12.04
N ILE A 537 8.75 -20.24 -12.30
CA ILE A 537 9.87 -20.49 -11.39
C ILE A 537 9.61 -19.85 -10.01
N PRO A 538 9.24 -18.56 -9.90
CA PRO A 538 8.88 -17.97 -8.62
C PRO A 538 7.78 -18.74 -7.89
N TYR A 539 6.72 -19.17 -8.58
CA TYR A 539 5.61 -19.94 -7.97
C TYR A 539 6.11 -21.23 -7.32
N VAL A 540 6.93 -22.00 -8.04
CA VAL A 540 7.47 -23.27 -7.54
C VAL A 540 8.43 -23.04 -6.38
N CYS A 541 9.37 -22.09 -6.52
CA CYS A 541 10.34 -21.75 -5.47
C CYS A 541 9.63 -21.32 -4.19
N CYS A 542 8.61 -20.49 -4.31
CA CYS A 542 7.83 -20.00 -3.20
C CYS A 542 7.10 -21.13 -2.48
N MET A 543 6.52 -22.10 -3.20
CA MET A 543 5.90 -23.27 -2.57
C MET A 543 6.93 -24.21 -1.94
N MET A 544 8.12 -24.37 -2.54
CA MET A 544 9.22 -25.10 -1.89
C MET A 544 9.59 -24.46 -0.56
N VAL A 545 9.75 -23.13 -0.52
CA VAL A 545 10.05 -22.41 0.72
C VAL A 545 8.88 -22.52 1.70
N ALA A 546 7.63 -22.30 1.28
CA ALA A 546 6.46 -22.38 2.14
C ALA A 546 6.30 -23.78 2.78
N VAL A 547 6.40 -24.85 1.98
CA VAL A 547 6.34 -26.24 2.45
C VAL A 547 7.52 -26.56 3.39
N GLY A 548 8.72 -26.13 3.02
CA GLY A 548 9.92 -26.30 3.83
C GLY A 548 9.84 -25.56 5.18
N MET A 549 9.33 -24.31 5.16
CA MET A 549 9.08 -23.50 6.34
C MET A 549 7.99 -24.12 7.21
N LEU A 550 6.86 -24.56 6.65
CA LEU A 550 5.80 -25.20 7.42
C LEU A 550 6.32 -26.44 8.15
N ALA A 551 7.11 -27.27 7.48
CA ALA A 551 7.74 -28.44 8.09
C ALA A 551 8.76 -28.06 9.18
N HIS A 552 9.63 -27.08 8.90
CA HIS A 552 10.65 -26.62 9.84
C HIS A 552 10.03 -25.94 11.08
N PHE A 553 9.05 -25.09 10.85
CA PHE A 553 8.30 -24.37 11.87
C PHE A 553 7.51 -25.34 12.75
N THR A 554 6.76 -26.28 12.16
CA THR A 554 6.01 -27.30 12.92
C THR A 554 6.92 -28.12 13.81
N ASN A 555 8.07 -28.58 13.31
CA ASN A 555 9.05 -29.32 14.13
C ASN A 555 9.58 -28.46 15.29
N THR A 556 9.90 -27.19 15.01
CA THR A 556 10.39 -26.24 16.03
C THR A 556 9.32 -25.96 17.10
N PHE A 557 8.08 -25.76 16.69
CA PHE A 557 6.94 -25.54 17.57
C PHE A 557 6.64 -26.76 18.45
N VAL A 558 6.59 -27.98 17.88
CA VAL A 558 6.35 -29.20 18.66
C VAL A 558 7.45 -29.43 19.69
N ARG A 559 8.72 -29.17 19.34
CA ARG A 559 9.84 -29.22 20.29
C ARG A 559 9.69 -28.20 21.40
N PHE A 560 9.31 -26.98 21.06
CA PHE A 560 9.02 -25.92 22.02
C PHE A 560 7.90 -26.33 22.99
N ALA A 561 6.75 -26.71 22.46
CA ALA A 561 5.60 -27.17 23.25
C ALA A 561 5.96 -28.35 24.16
N SER A 562 6.81 -29.27 23.68
CA SER A 562 7.25 -30.43 24.47
C SER A 562 8.22 -30.06 25.58
N ARG A 563 9.03 -29.01 25.40
CA ARG A 563 9.89 -28.48 26.46
C ARG A 563 9.08 -27.70 27.49
N HIS A 564 8.10 -26.92 27.05
CA HIS A 564 7.17 -26.21 27.90
C HIS A 564 6.39 -27.17 28.81
N ALA A 565 5.79 -28.22 28.24
CA ALA A 565 5.03 -29.20 29.03
C ALA A 565 5.86 -29.97 30.06
N ARG A 566 7.18 -30.11 29.85
CA ARG A 566 8.10 -30.73 30.80
C ARG A 566 8.62 -29.76 31.88
N GLY A 567 8.16 -28.51 31.90
CA GLY A 567 8.69 -27.48 32.80
C GLY A 567 10.18 -27.17 32.58
N ALA A 568 10.74 -27.57 31.43
CA ALA A 568 12.16 -27.48 31.13
C ALA A 568 12.58 -26.10 30.57
N LEU A 569 11.73 -25.09 30.77
CA LEU A 569 12.01 -23.69 30.42
C LEU A 569 12.53 -22.97 31.68
N PRO A 570 13.79 -22.50 31.68
CA PRO A 570 14.33 -21.62 32.71
C PRO A 570 13.43 -20.39 32.94
N GLY A 571 13.38 -19.89 34.18
CA GLY A 571 12.56 -18.73 34.55
C GLY A 571 11.09 -19.02 34.88
N MET A 572 10.51 -20.17 34.49
CA MET A 572 9.15 -20.55 34.88
C MET A 572 8.95 -20.68 36.41
N ASN A 573 10.04 -20.91 37.14
CA ASN A 573 10.01 -21.06 38.60
C ASN A 573 10.05 -19.72 39.37
N LEU A 574 10.27 -18.58 38.68
CA LEU A 574 10.29 -17.26 39.33
C LEU A 574 8.97 -16.93 40.04
N PHE A 575 7.86 -17.52 39.57
CA PHE A 575 6.52 -17.35 40.15
C PHE A 575 5.77 -18.68 40.25
N ALA A 576 6.49 -19.82 40.34
CA ALA A 576 5.87 -21.13 40.37
C ALA A 576 4.78 -21.23 41.47
N ASN A 577 3.53 -21.30 41.03
CA ASN A 577 2.36 -21.82 41.74
C ASN A 577 2.07 -21.22 43.13
N LYS A 578 1.77 -19.92 43.22
CA LYS A 578 0.67 -19.53 44.11
C LYS A 578 -0.63 -19.93 43.40
N LYS A 579 -1.39 -20.89 43.96
CA LYS A 579 -2.75 -21.19 43.47
C LYS A 579 -3.51 -19.86 43.39
N SER A 580 -4.20 -19.61 42.28
CA SER A 580 -4.99 -18.40 42.10
C SER A 580 -5.93 -18.23 43.29
N SER A 581 -5.81 -17.10 43.98
CA SER A 581 -6.71 -16.77 45.09
C SER A 581 -8.09 -16.41 44.54
N ILE A 582 -9.11 -16.45 45.39
CA ILE A 582 -10.45 -15.97 45.01
C ILE A 582 -10.42 -14.48 44.63
N LEU A 583 -9.55 -13.69 45.27
CA LEU A 583 -9.33 -12.28 44.95
C LEU A 583 -8.82 -12.09 43.52
N ASP A 584 -7.93 -12.97 43.04
CA ASP A 584 -7.44 -12.92 41.66
C ASP A 584 -8.53 -13.18 40.62
N TRP A 585 -9.52 -14.02 40.97
CA TRP A 585 -10.66 -14.31 40.10
C TRP A 585 -11.68 -13.17 40.14
N LEU A 586 -12.01 -12.65 41.33
CA LEU A 586 -12.89 -11.50 41.50
C LEU A 586 -12.34 -10.26 40.79
N ALA A 587 -11.03 -10.00 40.88
CA ALA A 587 -10.38 -8.91 40.16
C ALA A 587 -10.50 -9.07 38.64
N GLY A 588 -10.34 -10.30 38.13
CA GLY A 588 -10.51 -10.59 36.70
C GLY A 588 -11.94 -10.36 36.21
N VAL A 589 -12.94 -10.87 36.95
CA VAL A 589 -14.37 -10.66 36.66
C VAL A 589 -14.74 -9.17 36.74
N ALA A 590 -14.22 -8.45 37.73
CA ALA A 590 -14.45 -7.01 37.88
C ALA A 590 -13.91 -6.22 36.69
N MET A 591 -12.72 -6.55 36.17
CA MET A 591 -12.15 -5.87 35.00
C MET A 591 -12.91 -6.18 33.70
N LEU A 592 -13.35 -7.42 33.51
CA LEU A 592 -14.22 -7.76 32.37
C LEU A 592 -15.58 -7.05 32.48
N GLY A 593 -16.17 -7.02 33.67
CA GLY A 593 -17.40 -6.29 33.95
C GLY A 593 -17.24 -4.79 33.70
N PHE A 594 -16.12 -4.19 34.11
CA PHE A 594 -15.80 -2.79 33.83
C PHE A 594 -15.73 -2.52 32.31
N CYS A 595 -15.04 -3.36 31.54
CA CYS A 595 -15.02 -3.24 30.07
C CYS A 595 -16.42 -3.39 29.46
N ALA A 596 -17.23 -4.34 29.95
CA ALA A 596 -18.60 -4.54 29.47
C ALA A 596 -19.50 -3.33 29.77
N ILE A 597 -19.38 -2.75 30.97
CA ILE A 597 -20.12 -1.53 31.36
C ILE A 597 -19.70 -0.37 30.46
N VAL A 598 -18.40 -0.14 30.27
CA VAL A 598 -17.89 0.90 29.36
C VAL A 598 -18.45 0.66 27.95
N ALA A 599 -18.37 -0.57 27.43
CA ALA A 599 -18.87 -0.87 26.09
C ALA A 599 -20.38 -0.62 25.96
N LEU A 600 -21.18 -1.06 26.93
CA LEU A 600 -22.63 -0.87 26.96
C LEU A 600 -23.04 0.60 27.04
N LEU A 601 -22.37 1.39 27.89
CA LEU A 601 -22.67 2.81 28.09
C LEU A 601 -22.60 3.61 26.78
N PHE A 602 -21.68 3.26 25.89
CA PHE A 602 -21.50 3.96 24.61
C PHE A 602 -22.18 3.25 23.42
N ALA A 603 -22.49 1.96 23.53
CA ALA A 603 -23.21 1.22 22.48
C ALA A 603 -24.74 1.43 22.53
N MET A 604 -25.29 1.79 23.69
CA MET A 604 -26.73 2.03 23.86
C MET A 604 -27.21 3.31 23.16
N PRO A 605 -28.42 3.32 22.58
CA PRO A 605 -28.99 4.52 21.97
C PRO A 605 -29.35 5.57 23.03
N LYS A 606 -29.15 6.86 22.69
CA LYS A 606 -29.68 7.97 23.47
C LYS A 606 -31.21 7.95 23.37
N THR A 607 -31.88 8.12 24.51
CA THR A 607 -33.34 8.29 24.57
C THR A 607 -33.67 9.78 24.54
N TYR A 608 -34.56 10.19 23.65
CA TYR A 608 -35.04 11.58 23.56
C TYR A 608 -36.44 11.69 24.16
N GLU A 609 -36.69 12.81 24.84
CA GLU A 609 -38.03 13.13 25.34
C GLU A 609 -38.96 13.56 24.20
N ARG A 610 -40.28 13.42 24.38
CA ARG A 610 -41.29 13.70 23.34
C ARG A 610 -41.27 15.14 22.79
N GLY A 611 -40.67 16.09 23.51
CA GLY A 611 -40.55 17.50 23.11
C GLY A 611 -39.18 17.88 22.55
N GLN A 612 -38.25 16.95 22.41
CA GLN A 612 -36.90 17.19 21.88
C GLN A 612 -36.77 16.63 20.46
N VAL A 613 -35.90 17.25 19.66
CA VAL A 613 -35.51 16.70 18.36
C VAL A 613 -34.72 15.42 18.57
N ASP A 614 -35.15 14.33 17.93
CA ASP A 614 -34.44 13.05 17.93
C ASP A 614 -33.28 13.10 16.93
N TRP A 615 -32.18 13.74 17.35
CA TRP A 615 -30.94 13.77 16.57
C TRP A 615 -30.37 12.38 16.33
N GLY A 616 -30.73 11.38 17.14
CA GLY A 616 -30.33 9.99 16.92
C GLY A 616 -30.97 9.39 15.67
N GLN A 617 -32.22 9.73 15.40
CA GLN A 617 -32.93 9.36 14.18
C GLN A 617 -32.36 10.10 12.96
N LEU A 618 -32.22 11.42 13.07
CA LEU A 618 -31.71 12.28 11.97
C LEU A 618 -30.28 11.89 11.56
N ALA A 619 -29.43 11.55 12.52
CA ALA A 619 -28.07 11.06 12.28
C ALA A 619 -28.00 9.83 11.36
N THR A 620 -29.06 9.01 11.29
CA THR A 620 -29.12 7.77 10.50
C THR A 620 -29.66 7.96 9.08
N LEU A 621 -30.07 9.18 8.70
CA LEU A 621 -30.59 9.43 7.37
C LEU A 621 -29.53 9.07 6.30
N PRO A 622 -29.91 8.32 5.25
CA PRO A 622 -28.97 7.90 4.22
C PRO A 622 -28.61 9.08 3.31
N VAL A 623 -27.32 9.18 3.00
CA VAL A 623 -26.74 10.21 2.14
C VAL A 623 -25.73 9.56 1.20
N GLN A 624 -25.85 9.79 -0.11
CA GLN A 624 -24.83 9.39 -1.08
C GLN A 624 -23.74 10.48 -1.13
N HIS A 625 -22.50 10.10 -0.86
CA HIS A 625 -21.35 11.01 -0.91
C HIS A 625 -20.06 10.20 -1.02
N GLU A 626 -19.10 10.64 -1.85
CA GLU A 626 -17.81 9.93 -2.10
C GLU A 626 -17.98 8.45 -2.51
N GLY A 627 -18.96 8.16 -3.36
CA GLY A 627 -19.09 6.84 -4.01
C GLY A 627 -19.82 5.77 -3.20
N ARG A 628 -20.37 6.14 -2.03
CA ARG A 628 -21.13 5.23 -1.16
C ARG A 628 -22.32 5.93 -0.49
N ILE A 629 -23.30 5.14 -0.08
CA ILE A 629 -24.38 5.59 0.81
C ILE A 629 -23.90 5.42 2.26
N LYS A 630 -23.91 6.51 3.03
CA LYS A 630 -23.48 6.61 4.42
C LYS A 630 -24.54 7.32 5.28
N PRO A 631 -24.53 7.14 6.61
CA PRO A 631 -25.41 7.92 7.47
C PRO A 631 -24.97 9.39 7.48
N LEU A 632 -25.93 10.30 7.62
CA LEU A 632 -25.71 11.74 7.71
C LEU A 632 -24.65 12.11 8.76
N ASP A 633 -24.62 11.43 9.91
CA ASP A 633 -23.61 11.67 10.96
C ASP A 633 -22.18 11.41 10.46
N THR A 634 -21.94 10.39 9.63
CA THR A 634 -20.62 10.19 9.01
C THR A 634 -20.28 11.36 8.10
N VAL A 635 -21.20 11.76 7.21
CA VAL A 635 -20.97 12.89 6.29
C VAL A 635 -20.63 14.15 7.08
N ALA A 636 -21.43 14.45 8.10
CA ALA A 636 -21.23 15.60 8.97
C ALA A 636 -19.85 15.62 9.61
N ARG A 637 -19.43 14.50 10.21
CA ARG A 637 -18.11 14.37 10.85
C ARG A 637 -16.97 14.55 9.86
N ASN A 638 -17.06 13.92 8.69
CA ASN A 638 -16.03 13.99 7.67
C ASN A 638 -15.89 15.40 7.11
N VAL A 639 -17.01 16.06 6.76
CA VAL A 639 -17.01 17.45 6.29
C VAL A 639 -16.41 18.38 7.34
N LEU A 640 -16.80 18.21 8.62
CA LEU A 640 -16.23 18.99 9.73
C LEU A 640 -14.74 18.75 9.94
N GLN A 641 -14.25 17.51 9.75
CA GLN A 641 -12.82 17.21 9.82
C GLN A 641 -12.06 17.90 8.70
N VAL A 642 -12.60 17.94 7.48
CA VAL A 642 -12.00 18.63 6.33
C VAL A 642 -11.94 20.14 6.55
N ILE A 643 -13.02 20.75 7.07
CA ILE A 643 -13.10 22.20 7.32
C ILE A 643 -12.26 22.61 8.54
N ALA A 644 -12.44 21.92 9.67
CA ALA A 644 -11.81 22.31 10.94
C ALA A 644 -10.41 21.76 11.14
N GLN A 645 -9.99 20.81 10.31
CA GLN A 645 -8.67 20.16 10.31
C GLN A 645 -8.16 19.87 11.73
N PRO A 646 -8.89 19.10 12.55
CA PRO A 646 -8.59 18.94 13.97
C PRO A 646 -7.27 18.18 14.20
N THR A 647 -6.61 18.48 15.31
CA THR A 647 -5.40 17.75 15.70
C THR A 647 -5.80 16.34 16.19
N PHE A 648 -5.24 15.29 15.58
CA PHE A 648 -5.54 13.87 15.82
C PHE A 648 -6.99 13.42 15.49
N GLY A 649 -7.59 13.98 14.43
CA GLY A 649 -8.83 13.47 13.85
C GLY A 649 -10.09 13.61 14.71
N ALA A 650 -10.00 14.24 15.88
CA ALA A 650 -11.14 14.40 16.77
C ALA A 650 -12.19 15.34 16.15
N THR A 651 -13.47 14.92 16.11
CA THR A 651 -14.56 15.77 15.64
C THR A 651 -14.54 17.11 16.41
N PRO A 652 -14.51 18.26 15.71
CA PRO A 652 -14.48 19.55 16.37
C PRO A 652 -15.76 19.77 17.17
N LYS A 653 -15.63 20.47 18.31
CA LYS A 653 -16.79 21.00 19.03
C LYS A 653 -17.47 22.07 18.18
N ILE A 654 -18.79 21.99 18.09
CA ILE A 654 -19.65 22.98 17.46
C ILE A 654 -20.33 23.74 18.60
N GLU A 655 -20.04 25.04 18.68
CA GLU A 655 -20.62 25.96 19.65
C GLU A 655 -21.19 27.15 18.85
N ASP A 656 -22.45 27.48 19.09
CA ASP A 656 -23.12 28.65 18.49
C ASP A 656 -22.63 29.96 19.14
N ALA A 657 -23.22 31.10 18.75
CA ALA A 657 -22.87 32.41 19.30
C ALA A 657 -23.15 32.52 20.81
N ASP A 658 -24.14 31.77 21.32
CA ASP A 658 -24.56 31.73 22.72
C ASP A 658 -23.74 30.73 23.56
N GLY A 659 -22.90 29.91 22.91
CA GLY A 659 -22.09 28.87 23.53
C GLY A 659 -22.81 27.54 23.74
N ASN A 660 -23.99 27.35 23.16
CA ASN A 660 -24.70 26.08 23.15
C ASN A 660 -23.99 25.08 22.25
N ARG A 661 -24.01 23.80 22.63
CA ARG A 661 -23.35 22.73 21.87
C ARG A 661 -24.32 22.02 20.95
N HIS A 662 -23.89 21.83 19.72
CA HIS A 662 -24.66 21.13 18.69
C HIS A 662 -23.97 19.84 18.25
N GLU A 663 -24.76 18.86 17.82
CA GLU A 663 -24.23 17.62 17.24
C GLU A 663 -23.78 17.85 15.79
N PRO A 664 -22.83 17.07 15.25
CA PRO A 664 -22.39 17.21 13.85
C PRO A 664 -23.54 17.16 12.83
N SER A 665 -24.47 16.22 13.00
CA SER A 665 -25.61 16.04 12.11
C SER A 665 -26.57 17.23 12.14
N GLU A 666 -26.71 17.89 13.29
CA GLU A 666 -27.50 19.11 13.46
C GLU A 666 -26.87 20.27 12.69
N TRP A 667 -25.56 20.45 12.82
CA TRP A 667 -24.84 21.49 12.09
C TRP A 667 -24.99 21.32 10.56
N ILE A 668 -24.70 20.15 10.00
CA ILE A 668 -24.75 19.99 8.54
C ILE A 668 -26.18 20.13 7.99
N LEU A 669 -27.19 19.62 8.71
CA LEU A 669 -28.60 19.81 8.32
C LEU A 669 -28.99 21.28 8.37
N SER A 670 -28.49 22.02 9.34
CA SER A 670 -28.75 23.46 9.46
C SER A 670 -28.07 24.25 8.34
N VAL A 671 -26.87 23.83 7.90
CA VAL A 671 -26.20 24.39 6.70
C VAL A 671 -27.04 24.10 5.45
N MET A 672 -27.51 22.86 5.27
CA MET A 672 -28.37 22.46 4.16
C MET A 672 -29.73 23.19 4.18
N ALA A 673 -30.31 23.40 5.37
CA ALA A 673 -31.56 24.12 5.57
C ALA A 673 -31.42 25.64 5.35
N GLY A 674 -30.21 26.17 5.45
CA GLY A 674 -29.92 27.61 5.34
C GLY A 674 -30.26 28.39 6.61
N LEU A 675 -30.02 27.83 7.80
CA LEU A 675 -30.24 28.54 9.07
C LEU A 675 -29.12 29.54 9.37
N ASP A 676 -29.45 30.73 9.84
CA ASP A 676 -28.46 31.81 10.03
C ASP A 676 -27.38 31.50 11.07
N TRP A 677 -27.72 30.76 12.13
CA TRP A 677 -26.79 30.48 13.23
C TRP A 677 -25.52 29.74 12.77
N VAL A 678 -25.57 28.99 11.66
CA VAL A 678 -24.41 28.23 11.16
C VAL A 678 -23.29 29.11 10.62
N ASP A 679 -23.59 30.36 10.26
CA ASP A 679 -22.61 31.32 9.74
C ASP A 679 -21.69 31.83 10.85
N ASP A 680 -22.17 31.84 12.10
CA ASP A 680 -21.44 32.32 13.28
C ASP A 680 -20.65 31.23 14.03
N VAL A 681 -20.75 29.98 13.55
CA VAL A 681 -20.03 28.85 14.12
C VAL A 681 -18.54 28.91 13.75
N LYS A 682 -17.67 28.92 14.77
CA LYS A 682 -16.21 29.02 14.60
C LYS A 682 -15.57 27.67 14.27
N ILE A 683 -15.67 27.26 13.01
CA ILE A 683 -15.13 25.97 12.51
C ILE A 683 -13.94 26.11 11.55
N PHE A 684 -13.73 27.26 10.88
CA PHE A 684 -12.65 27.42 9.91
C PHE A 684 -11.31 27.68 10.62
N ARG A 685 -10.34 26.78 10.46
CA ARG A 685 -9.06 26.85 11.19
C ARG A 685 -7.98 27.53 10.34
N ILE A 686 -7.58 28.75 10.69
CA ILE A 686 -6.63 29.58 9.92
C ILE A 686 -5.36 29.88 10.72
N TYR A 687 -4.31 29.11 10.46
CA TYR A 687 -3.01 29.16 11.16
C TYR A 687 -2.06 30.25 10.68
N SER A 688 -2.08 30.52 9.39
CA SER A 688 -1.17 31.45 8.75
C SER A 688 -1.50 32.87 9.16
N GLN A 689 -0.47 33.62 9.53
CA GLN A 689 -0.63 35.03 9.86
C GLN A 689 -1.05 35.81 8.62
N GLU A 690 -0.41 35.52 7.49
CA GLU A 690 -0.68 36.11 6.18
C GLU A 690 -2.15 35.90 5.78
N MET A 691 -2.68 34.69 5.97
CA MET A 691 -4.11 34.42 5.73
C MET A 691 -5.02 35.17 6.70
N ARG A 692 -4.64 35.32 7.97
CA ARG A 692 -5.43 36.11 8.93
C ARG A 692 -5.42 37.59 8.58
N ASP A 693 -4.29 38.12 8.12
CA ASP A 693 -4.14 39.50 7.69
C ASP A 693 -5.02 39.75 6.45
N LEU A 694 -5.07 38.82 5.48
CA LEU A 694 -5.93 38.92 4.30
C LEU A 694 -7.43 39.01 4.64
N PHE A 695 -7.86 38.28 5.67
CA PHE A 695 -9.25 38.26 6.12
C PHE A 695 -9.55 39.26 7.26
N ASP A 696 -8.59 40.13 7.65
CA ASP A 696 -8.70 41.05 8.78
C ASP A 696 -9.09 40.36 10.11
N LEU A 697 -8.55 39.17 10.37
CA LEU A 697 -8.92 38.31 11.49
C LEU A 697 -8.12 38.59 12.77
N GLU A 698 -8.74 38.29 13.92
CA GLU A 698 -8.09 38.36 15.22
C GLU A 698 -6.86 37.44 15.30
N GLN A 699 -5.68 38.01 15.57
CA GLN A 699 -4.41 37.30 15.45
C GLN A 699 -4.14 36.22 16.50
N LYS A 700 -4.71 36.35 17.71
CA LYS A 700 -4.42 35.47 18.86
C LYS A 700 -5.67 34.86 19.47
N ARG A 701 -6.47 34.19 18.65
CA ARG A 701 -7.64 33.44 19.10
C ARG A 701 -7.29 32.01 19.51
N LYS A 702 -7.87 31.54 20.61
CA LYS A 702 -7.69 30.17 21.10
C LYS A 702 -8.13 29.16 20.02
N GLY A 703 -7.18 28.34 19.54
CA GLY A 703 -7.44 27.32 18.54
C GLY A 703 -7.48 27.79 17.08
N TYR A 704 -7.29 29.10 16.83
CA TYR A 704 -7.25 29.71 15.48
C TYR A 704 -8.50 29.40 14.63
N ARG A 705 -9.68 29.42 15.25
CA ARG A 705 -10.96 29.12 14.56
C ARG A 705 -11.80 30.38 14.36
N TYR A 706 -12.35 30.49 13.16
CA TYR A 706 -13.13 31.63 12.70
C TYR A 706 -14.45 31.16 12.09
N ALA A 707 -15.44 32.05 12.11
CA ALA A 707 -16.77 31.81 11.58
C ALA A 707 -16.85 32.18 10.09
N TYR A 708 -17.82 31.63 9.37
CA TYR A 708 -18.03 32.00 7.96
C TYR A 708 -18.39 33.48 7.83
N SER A 709 -19.18 34.01 8.78
CA SER A 709 -19.56 35.43 8.85
C SER A 709 -18.35 36.37 9.00
N GLU A 710 -17.25 35.92 9.60
CA GLU A 710 -15.99 36.67 9.72
C GLU A 710 -15.18 36.66 8.41
N LEU A 711 -15.28 35.60 7.60
CA LEU A 711 -14.55 35.47 6.33
C LEU A 711 -15.27 36.14 5.16
N ARG A 712 -16.61 36.14 5.20
CA ARG A 712 -17.49 36.64 4.14
C ARG A 712 -17.14 38.04 3.60
N PRO A 713 -16.82 39.06 4.43
CA PRO A 713 -16.55 40.42 3.95
C PRO A 713 -15.33 40.51 3.00
N LYS A 714 -14.38 39.58 3.13
CA LYS A 714 -13.10 39.57 2.40
C LYS A 714 -13.00 38.48 1.34
N LEU A 715 -14.10 37.73 1.11
CA LEU A 715 -14.16 36.71 0.05
C LEU A 715 -13.81 37.22 -1.35
N PRO A 716 -14.23 38.42 -1.81
CA PRO A 716 -13.85 38.91 -3.13
C PRO A 716 -12.33 39.09 -3.31
N GLU A 717 -11.66 39.61 -2.28
CA GLU A 717 -10.20 39.78 -2.25
C GLU A 717 -9.49 38.42 -2.26
N PHE A 718 -9.99 37.47 -1.47
CA PHE A 718 -9.48 36.10 -1.45
C PHE A 718 -9.66 35.38 -2.79
N GLN A 719 -10.78 35.59 -3.49
CA GLN A 719 -11.02 35.02 -4.82
C GLN A 719 -10.03 35.53 -5.87
N ALA A 720 -9.56 36.79 -5.75
CA ALA A 720 -8.51 37.31 -6.63
C ALA A 720 -7.17 36.58 -6.43
N GLU A 721 -6.82 36.21 -5.19
CA GLU A 721 -5.63 35.39 -4.92
C GLU A 721 -5.79 33.96 -5.46
N VAL A 722 -6.99 33.37 -5.36
CA VAL A 722 -7.29 32.06 -5.95
C VAL A 722 -7.20 32.09 -7.48
N ALA A 723 -7.59 33.18 -8.13
CA ALA A 723 -7.47 33.32 -9.58
C ALA A 723 -6.02 33.21 -10.05
N LYS A 724 -5.07 33.83 -9.33
CA LYS A 724 -3.62 33.72 -9.60
C LYS A 724 -3.13 32.27 -9.54
N LEU A 725 -3.64 31.48 -8.59
CA LEU A 725 -3.29 30.05 -8.48
C LEU A 725 -3.75 29.26 -9.70
N ARG A 726 -4.94 29.56 -10.23
CA ARG A 726 -5.49 28.88 -11.41
C ARG A 726 -4.67 29.17 -12.67
N GLU A 727 -4.17 30.40 -12.82
CA GLU A 727 -3.30 30.79 -13.94
C GLU A 727 -1.95 30.05 -13.92
N LYS A 728 -1.43 29.73 -12.74
CA LYS A 728 -0.15 29.02 -12.56
C LYS A 728 -0.24 27.51 -12.82
N GLY A 729 -1.45 26.95 -12.95
CA GLY A 729 -1.64 25.53 -13.29
C GLY A 729 -1.24 24.52 -12.21
N GLY A 730 -0.91 24.96 -10.99
CA GLY A 730 -0.63 24.08 -9.85
C GLY A 730 0.80 23.52 -9.74
N GLU A 731 1.70 23.82 -10.67
CA GLU A 731 3.12 23.44 -10.58
C GLU A 731 3.92 24.46 -9.73
N ASP A 732 4.78 23.97 -8.83
CA ASP A 732 5.65 24.77 -7.96
C ASP A 732 4.93 25.82 -7.08
N LEU A 733 3.87 25.41 -6.37
CA LEU A 733 3.21 26.27 -5.38
C LEU A 733 4.15 26.56 -4.20
N ASN A 734 4.30 27.84 -3.86
CA ASN A 734 5.02 28.22 -2.64
C ASN A 734 4.14 27.99 -1.39
N GLN A 735 4.73 28.06 -0.19
CA GLN A 735 3.99 27.80 1.06
C GLN A 735 2.77 28.71 1.29
N TYR A 736 2.78 29.95 0.77
CA TYR A 736 1.63 30.84 0.87
C TYR A 736 0.51 30.38 -0.06
N GLU A 737 0.85 30.06 -1.30
CA GLU A 737 -0.06 29.54 -2.31
C GLU A 737 -0.74 28.23 -1.90
N GLU A 738 -0.01 27.31 -1.26
CA GLU A 738 -0.58 26.09 -0.68
C GLU A 738 -1.63 26.39 0.41
N ARG A 739 -1.39 27.41 1.23
CA ARG A 739 -2.33 27.84 2.29
C ARG A 739 -3.60 28.46 1.68
N VAL A 740 -3.46 29.29 0.64
CA VAL A 740 -4.59 29.84 -0.12
C VAL A 740 -5.42 28.71 -0.72
N ALA A 741 -4.79 27.74 -1.39
CA ALA A 741 -5.47 26.57 -1.93
C ALA A 741 -6.19 25.75 -0.85
N GLY A 742 -5.58 25.61 0.33
CA GLY A 742 -6.17 24.94 1.49
C GLY A 742 -7.45 25.61 1.99
N VAL A 743 -7.43 26.93 2.20
CA VAL A 743 -8.62 27.70 2.64
C VAL A 743 -9.70 27.71 1.56
N HIS A 744 -9.32 27.81 0.27
CA HIS A 744 -10.25 27.76 -0.85
C HIS A 744 -11.02 26.44 -0.87
N ARG A 745 -10.35 25.32 -0.61
CA ARG A 745 -10.99 23.99 -0.53
C ARG A 745 -12.02 23.92 0.60
N GLN A 746 -11.71 24.50 1.77
CA GLN A 746 -12.62 24.53 2.92
C GLN A 746 -13.88 25.34 2.62
N LEU A 747 -13.70 26.56 2.07
CA LEU A 747 -14.80 27.45 1.71
C LEU A 747 -15.67 26.88 0.59
N ASN A 748 -15.05 26.35 -0.47
CA ASN A 748 -15.78 25.72 -1.56
C ASN A 748 -16.64 24.55 -1.08
N LEU A 749 -16.13 23.71 -0.16
CA LEU A 749 -16.90 22.59 0.37
C LEU A 749 -18.12 23.07 1.16
N TYR A 750 -17.96 24.12 1.96
CA TYR A 750 -19.06 24.74 2.72
C TYR A 750 -20.12 25.32 1.77
N ASP A 751 -19.70 26.13 0.79
CA ASP A 751 -20.57 26.75 -0.20
C ASP A 751 -21.27 25.70 -1.07
N LEU A 752 -20.56 24.66 -1.51
CA LEU A 752 -21.12 23.54 -2.26
C LEU A 752 -22.29 22.90 -1.50
N ILE A 753 -22.13 22.63 -0.21
CA ILE A 753 -23.18 22.01 0.60
C ILE A 753 -24.37 22.96 0.77
N ARG A 754 -24.12 24.24 1.09
CA ARG A 754 -25.17 25.24 1.30
C ARG A 754 -26.00 25.47 0.04
N TYR A 755 -25.35 25.76 -1.08
CA TYR A 755 -26.03 26.13 -2.32
C TYR A 755 -26.66 24.94 -3.06
N SER A 756 -26.18 23.70 -2.85
CA SER A 756 -26.81 22.51 -3.45
C SER A 756 -28.21 22.22 -2.92
N TYR A 757 -28.58 22.75 -1.74
CA TYR A 757 -29.89 22.53 -1.13
C TYR A 757 -30.84 23.72 -1.27
N GLN A 758 -30.42 24.77 -1.97
CA GLN A 758 -31.19 25.99 -2.14
C GLN A 758 -31.46 26.23 -3.62
N LEU A 759 -32.64 26.75 -3.93
CA LEU A 759 -32.95 27.26 -5.26
C LEU A 759 -32.80 28.79 -5.20
N PRO A 760 -31.97 29.40 -6.07
CA PRO A 760 -31.97 30.85 -6.22
C PRO A 760 -33.37 31.37 -6.53
N PRO A 761 -33.76 32.56 -6.05
CA PRO A 761 -35.08 33.12 -6.33
C PRO A 761 -35.26 33.28 -7.84
N LEU A 762 -36.33 32.67 -8.37
CA LEU A 762 -36.75 32.78 -9.76
C LEU A 762 -38.00 33.66 -9.86
N ALA A 763 -38.12 34.44 -10.94
CA ALA A 763 -39.34 35.17 -11.23
C ALA A 763 -40.52 34.20 -11.45
N ASP A 764 -41.72 34.60 -11.01
CA ASP A 764 -42.93 33.79 -11.23
C ASP A 764 -43.25 33.76 -12.74
N PRO A 765 -43.25 32.58 -13.40
CA PRO A 765 -43.57 32.47 -14.81
C PRO A 765 -44.94 33.07 -15.17
N MET A 766 -45.88 33.08 -14.22
CA MET A 766 -47.23 33.62 -14.40
C MET A 766 -47.28 35.16 -14.35
N SER A 767 -46.20 35.80 -13.91
CA SER A 767 -46.09 37.26 -13.80
C SER A 767 -45.48 37.94 -15.03
N LEU A 768 -44.97 37.16 -16.00
CA LEU A 768 -44.28 37.65 -17.20
C LEU A 768 -45.29 38.10 -18.26
N GLN A 769 -45.30 39.39 -18.64
CA GLN A 769 -46.25 39.95 -19.61
C GLN A 769 -45.61 40.39 -20.93
N THR A 770 -44.31 40.67 -20.93
CA THR A 770 -43.58 41.16 -22.12
C THR A 770 -42.59 40.14 -22.68
N GLU A 771 -42.27 40.24 -23.98
CA GLU A 771 -41.24 39.39 -24.60
C GLU A 771 -39.85 39.60 -23.97
N GLU A 772 -39.56 40.80 -23.47
CA GLU A 772 -38.29 41.13 -22.82
C GLU A 772 -38.18 40.45 -21.44
N GLU A 773 -39.25 40.46 -20.64
CA GLU A 773 -39.34 39.72 -19.38
C GLU A 773 -39.22 38.21 -19.61
N GLN A 774 -39.83 37.68 -20.68
CA GLN A 774 -39.71 36.27 -21.05
C GLN A 774 -38.26 35.90 -21.44
N ARG A 775 -37.56 36.75 -22.21
CA ARG A 775 -36.15 36.53 -22.55
C ARG A 775 -35.24 36.62 -21.32
N ALA A 776 -35.46 37.59 -20.44
CA ALA A 776 -34.70 37.74 -19.20
C ALA A 776 -34.89 36.53 -18.27
N PHE A 777 -36.12 36.04 -18.14
CA PHE A 777 -36.43 34.82 -17.39
C PHE A 777 -35.74 33.59 -17.97
N MET A 778 -35.73 33.42 -19.30
CA MET A 778 -35.00 32.32 -19.96
C MET A 778 -33.48 32.42 -19.75
N GLY A 779 -32.92 33.64 -19.73
CA GLY A 779 -31.52 33.87 -19.37
C GLY A 779 -31.21 33.43 -17.92
N GLN A 780 -32.04 33.85 -16.96
CA GLN A 780 -31.93 33.42 -15.55
C GLN A 780 -32.07 31.90 -15.40
N LEU A 781 -32.98 31.26 -16.13
CA LEU A 781 -33.12 29.80 -16.13
C LEU A 781 -31.85 29.10 -16.61
N MET A 782 -31.19 29.63 -17.65
CA MET A 782 -29.93 29.07 -18.15
C MET A 782 -28.80 29.24 -17.13
N GLU A 783 -28.69 30.39 -16.47
CA GLU A 783 -27.71 30.62 -15.40
C GLU A 783 -27.93 29.68 -14.22
N VAL A 784 -29.18 29.51 -13.79
CA VAL A 784 -29.53 28.56 -12.72
C VAL A 784 -29.27 27.12 -13.17
N ALA A 785 -29.57 26.75 -14.42
CA ALA A 785 -29.25 25.42 -14.94
C ALA A 785 -27.75 25.15 -14.89
N GLN A 786 -26.92 26.08 -15.37
CA GLN A 786 -25.46 25.98 -15.29
C GLN A 786 -24.94 25.94 -13.86
N LEU A 787 -25.58 26.68 -12.94
CA LEU A 787 -25.24 26.60 -11.52
C LEU A 787 -25.57 25.24 -10.92
N MET A 788 -26.79 24.71 -11.17
CA MET A 788 -27.22 23.41 -10.67
C MET A 788 -26.33 22.28 -11.21
N GLU A 789 -25.95 22.35 -12.49
CA GLU A 789 -25.03 21.39 -13.09
C GLU A 789 -23.62 21.46 -12.46
N ARG A 790 -23.06 22.67 -12.28
CA ARG A 790 -21.77 22.85 -11.60
C ARG A 790 -21.79 22.34 -10.17
N LEU A 791 -22.89 22.58 -9.44
CA LEU A 791 -23.07 22.08 -8.09
C LEU A 791 -23.14 20.55 -8.08
N GLU A 792 -23.89 19.92 -9.00
CA GLU A 792 -23.92 18.46 -9.10
C GLU A 792 -22.56 17.85 -9.48
N GLN A 793 -21.79 18.50 -10.36
CA GLN A 793 -20.43 18.07 -10.72
C GLN A 793 -19.46 18.16 -9.53
N GLY A 794 -19.71 19.07 -8.58
CA GLY A 794 -18.94 19.18 -7.34
C GLY A 794 -19.09 18.00 -6.38
N GLY A 795 -20.00 17.05 -6.63
CA GLY A 795 -20.22 15.86 -5.79
C GLY A 795 -20.76 16.15 -4.38
N PRO A 796 -21.82 16.98 -4.22
CA PRO A 796 -22.35 17.34 -2.90
C PRO A 796 -22.98 16.12 -2.22
N PRO A 797 -23.05 16.09 -0.88
CA PRO A 797 -23.79 15.06 -0.17
C PRO A 797 -25.25 15.07 -0.63
N SER A 798 -25.72 13.98 -1.21
CA SER A 798 -27.01 13.90 -1.90
C SER A 798 -28.00 13.03 -1.13
N MET A 799 -29.23 13.49 -0.99
CA MET A 799 -30.27 12.87 -0.15
C MET A 799 -31.49 12.39 -0.94
N ILE A 800 -31.63 12.70 -2.22
CA ILE A 800 -32.81 12.31 -3.01
C ILE A 800 -32.45 11.11 -3.88
N PRO A 801 -32.82 9.88 -3.48
CA PRO A 801 -32.59 8.69 -4.30
C PRO A 801 -33.41 8.71 -5.60
N PRO A 802 -32.86 8.17 -6.70
CA PRO A 802 -33.62 7.96 -7.93
C PRO A 802 -34.62 6.81 -7.79
N LYS A 803 -35.60 6.74 -8.70
CA LYS A 803 -36.46 5.57 -8.86
C LYS A 803 -35.73 4.50 -9.69
N GLY A 804 -36.00 3.23 -9.39
CA GLY A 804 -35.51 2.11 -10.18
C GLY A 804 -35.43 0.82 -9.37
N ASP A 805 -35.31 -0.30 -10.08
CA ASP A 805 -35.07 -1.61 -9.48
C ASP A 805 -33.61 -1.77 -9.07
N ALA A 806 -33.37 -2.50 -7.98
CA ALA A 806 -32.03 -2.75 -7.43
C ALA A 806 -31.25 -3.83 -8.20
N THR A 807 -31.10 -3.65 -9.51
CA THR A 807 -30.16 -4.46 -10.30
C THR A 807 -28.72 -4.02 -10.04
N LYS A 808 -27.75 -4.91 -10.34
CA LYS A 808 -26.33 -4.61 -10.12
C LYS A 808 -25.89 -3.40 -10.95
N GLU A 809 -26.37 -3.28 -12.17
CA GLU A 809 -26.08 -2.17 -13.08
C GLU A 809 -26.67 -0.87 -12.54
N ASN A 810 -27.93 -0.89 -12.11
CA ASN A 810 -28.61 0.31 -11.60
C ASN A 810 -28.01 0.81 -10.29
N LEU A 811 -27.58 -0.09 -9.40
CA LEU A 811 -26.92 0.30 -8.14
C LEU A 811 -25.61 1.06 -8.38
N VAL A 812 -24.95 0.82 -9.52
CA VAL A 812 -23.73 1.53 -9.89
C VAL A 812 -24.06 2.86 -10.58
N ALA A 813 -25.04 2.85 -11.49
CA ALA A 813 -25.44 4.06 -12.22
C ALA A 813 -26.29 5.05 -11.39
N ALA A 814 -26.87 4.63 -10.26
CA ALA A 814 -27.83 5.44 -9.50
C ALA A 814 -27.21 6.72 -8.91
N LYS A 815 -27.46 7.87 -9.53
CA LYS A 815 -27.08 9.18 -8.99
C LYS A 815 -28.19 9.75 -8.12
N TRP A 816 -27.91 9.99 -6.84
CA TRP A 816 -28.81 10.72 -5.96
C TRP A 816 -28.65 12.22 -6.20
N GLN A 817 -29.70 12.99 -5.90
CA GLN A 817 -29.69 14.43 -6.09
C GLN A 817 -29.76 15.17 -4.75
N THR A 818 -29.32 16.43 -4.76
CA THR A 818 -29.58 17.40 -3.69
C THR A 818 -30.89 18.13 -3.94
N LEU A 819 -31.38 18.87 -2.93
CA LEU A 819 -32.69 19.50 -3.00
C LEU A 819 -32.80 20.52 -4.14
N GLY A 820 -31.80 21.39 -4.34
CA GLY A 820 -31.81 22.43 -5.37
C GLY A 820 -31.97 21.88 -6.79
N PRO A 821 -31.05 21.05 -7.29
CA PRO A 821 -31.14 20.41 -8.60
C PRO A 821 -32.41 19.58 -8.80
N ALA A 822 -32.89 18.87 -7.76
CA ALA A 822 -34.12 18.09 -7.86
C ALA A 822 -35.38 18.95 -7.96
N VAL A 823 -35.45 20.07 -7.22
CA VAL A 823 -36.54 21.05 -7.35
C VAL A 823 -36.47 21.72 -8.73
N PHE A 824 -35.28 22.14 -9.17
CA PHE A 824 -35.08 22.76 -10.47
C PHE A 824 -35.48 21.81 -11.61
N GLY A 825 -35.04 20.56 -11.59
CA GLY A 825 -35.45 19.55 -12.57
C GLY A 825 -36.97 19.29 -12.56
N SER A 826 -37.61 19.33 -11.37
CA SER A 826 -39.07 19.24 -11.27
C SER A 826 -39.77 20.46 -11.88
N LEU A 827 -39.22 21.67 -11.73
CA LEU A 827 -39.73 22.88 -12.37
C LEU A 827 -39.58 22.80 -13.90
N MET A 828 -38.42 22.39 -14.39
CA MET A 828 -38.16 22.21 -15.82
C MET A 828 -39.08 21.17 -16.44
N SER A 829 -39.41 20.11 -15.70
CA SER A 829 -40.40 19.12 -16.14
C SER A 829 -41.83 19.66 -16.19
N GLN A 830 -42.22 20.49 -15.22
CA GLN A 830 -43.53 21.17 -15.24
C GLN A 830 -43.66 22.17 -16.39
N LEU A 831 -42.57 22.83 -16.77
CA LEU A 831 -42.51 23.73 -17.94
C LEU A 831 -42.42 22.98 -19.28
N GLY A 832 -42.37 21.64 -19.27
CA GLY A 832 -42.26 20.82 -20.49
C GLY A 832 -40.88 20.86 -21.15
N LEU A 833 -39.86 21.39 -20.46
CA LEU A 833 -38.50 21.57 -20.98
C LEU A 833 -37.59 20.36 -20.71
N GLN A 834 -37.96 19.48 -19.76
CA GLN A 834 -37.24 18.23 -19.48
C GLN A 834 -38.19 17.06 -19.23
N SER A 835 -37.87 15.89 -19.77
CA SER A 835 -38.54 14.63 -19.46
C SER A 835 -37.85 13.94 -18.28
N GLY A 836 -38.49 13.85 -17.12
CA GLY A 836 -37.94 13.16 -15.96
C GLY A 836 -39.00 12.75 -14.95
N GLN A 837 -38.85 11.59 -14.32
CA GLN A 837 -39.75 11.16 -13.25
C GLN A 837 -39.29 11.72 -11.90
N ARG A 838 -40.15 12.53 -11.26
CA ARG A 838 -39.92 13.05 -9.92
C ARG A 838 -39.76 11.92 -8.88
N SER A 839 -38.67 11.94 -8.11
CA SER A 839 -38.48 11.03 -6.97
C SER A 839 -39.54 11.30 -5.90
N PRO A 840 -40.14 10.26 -5.28
CA PRO A 840 -41.13 10.45 -4.23
C PRO A 840 -40.51 11.00 -2.94
N ALA A 841 -39.18 10.95 -2.80
CA ALA A 841 -38.45 11.45 -1.64
C ALA A 841 -38.30 12.99 -1.63
N LEU A 842 -38.53 13.67 -2.76
CA LEU A 842 -38.33 15.11 -2.90
C LEU A 842 -39.21 15.94 -1.93
N LEU A 843 -40.53 15.74 -1.95
CA LEU A 843 -41.46 16.49 -1.08
C LEU A 843 -41.24 16.20 0.42
N PRO A 844 -41.12 14.93 0.87
CA PRO A 844 -40.84 14.65 2.28
C PRO A 844 -39.53 15.26 2.79
N LEU A 845 -38.52 15.39 1.93
CA LEU A 845 -37.26 16.04 2.30
C LEU A 845 -37.42 17.57 2.43
N ASP A 846 -38.13 18.19 1.50
CA ASP A 846 -38.44 19.63 1.55
C ASP A 846 -39.30 19.99 2.78
N ASP A 847 -40.29 19.15 3.11
CA ASP A 847 -41.09 19.25 4.33
C ASP A 847 -40.22 19.20 5.60
N LEU A 848 -39.20 18.33 5.62
CA LEU A 848 -38.27 18.23 6.74
C LEU A 848 -37.41 19.49 6.87
N PHE A 849 -36.89 20.03 5.76
CA PHE A 849 -36.13 21.27 5.78
C PHE A 849 -36.97 22.47 6.20
N THR A 850 -38.25 22.50 5.80
CA THR A 850 -39.21 23.51 6.26
C THR A 850 -39.41 23.42 7.78
N ALA A 851 -39.67 22.21 8.30
CA ALA A 851 -39.81 22.01 9.75
C ALA A 851 -38.54 22.39 10.55
N LEU A 852 -37.35 22.19 9.97
CA LEU A 852 -36.08 22.63 10.57
C LEU A 852 -35.97 24.16 10.65
N ARG A 853 -36.46 24.90 9.64
CA ARG A 853 -36.51 26.37 9.65
C ARG A 853 -37.52 26.91 10.65
N ASP A 854 -38.65 26.22 10.81
CA ASP A 854 -39.71 26.62 11.75
C ASP A 854 -39.35 26.32 13.22
N GLY A 855 -38.40 25.41 13.48
CA GLY A 855 -37.91 25.07 14.82
C GLY A 855 -38.85 24.22 15.67
N ASP A 856 -39.90 23.61 15.09
CA ASP A 856 -40.82 22.72 15.81
C ASP A 856 -40.24 21.30 15.94
N ALA A 857 -39.79 20.95 17.14
CA ALA A 857 -39.19 19.65 17.44
C ALA A 857 -40.08 18.44 17.11
N LYS A 858 -41.39 18.56 17.30
CA LYS A 858 -42.32 17.46 16.99
C LYS A 858 -42.48 17.31 15.48
N ALA A 859 -42.67 18.42 14.78
CA ALA A 859 -42.77 18.43 13.32
C ALA A 859 -41.50 17.86 12.68
N ILE A 860 -40.31 18.24 13.16
CA ILE A 860 -39.03 17.72 12.68
C ILE A 860 -38.99 16.18 12.78
N ASN A 861 -39.33 15.62 13.95
CA ASN A 861 -39.31 14.17 14.17
C ASN A 861 -40.34 13.43 13.27
N ASP A 862 -41.55 13.99 13.14
CA ASP A 862 -42.61 13.42 12.32
C ASP A 862 -42.23 13.44 10.82
N LYS A 863 -41.68 14.55 10.33
CA LYS A 863 -41.24 14.69 8.93
C LYS A 863 -39.99 13.86 8.62
N ALA A 864 -39.03 13.77 9.54
CA ALA A 864 -37.88 12.88 9.39
C ALA A 864 -38.30 11.40 9.28
N SER A 865 -39.30 11.00 10.09
CA SER A 865 -39.89 9.67 10.02
C SER A 865 -40.59 9.41 8.69
N ALA A 866 -41.35 10.39 8.18
CA ALA A 866 -42.02 10.30 6.88
C ALA A 866 -41.02 10.15 5.72
N TYR A 867 -39.98 11.00 5.70
CA TYR A 867 -38.92 10.91 4.69
C TYR A 867 -38.22 9.55 4.73
N ARG A 868 -37.81 9.06 5.91
CA ARG A 868 -37.16 7.74 6.06
C ARG A 868 -38.05 6.60 5.55
N LYS A 869 -39.36 6.66 5.81
CA LYS A 869 -40.32 5.65 5.33
C LYS A 869 -40.40 5.62 3.80
N VAL A 870 -40.38 6.78 3.15
CA VAL A 870 -40.39 6.86 1.67
C VAL A 870 -39.09 6.33 1.10
N VAL A 871 -37.94 6.70 1.66
CA VAL A 871 -36.63 6.21 1.21
C VAL A 871 -36.49 4.69 1.39
N ALA A 872 -36.99 4.15 2.49
CA ALA A 872 -37.01 2.70 2.72
C ALA A 872 -37.88 1.93 1.73
N GLY A 873 -38.84 2.59 1.07
CA GLY A 873 -39.65 2.00 0.01
C GLY A 873 -39.01 2.03 -1.38
N LEU A 874 -37.80 2.59 -1.52
CA LEU A 874 -37.08 2.68 -2.78
C LEU A 874 -35.97 1.62 -2.85
N PRO A 875 -36.04 0.64 -3.78
CA PRO A 875 -35.09 -0.48 -3.83
C PRO A 875 -33.62 -0.05 -3.90
N LEU A 876 -33.30 0.99 -4.68
CA LEU A 876 -31.93 1.52 -4.83
C LEU A 876 -31.36 2.15 -3.55
N ALA A 877 -32.21 2.53 -2.59
CA ALA A 877 -31.77 3.05 -1.30
C ALA A 877 -31.80 1.97 -0.21
N GLU A 878 -32.85 1.14 -0.19
CA GLU A 878 -33.11 0.12 0.82
C GLU A 878 -31.92 -0.82 1.06
N VAL A 879 -31.27 -1.28 -0.02
CA VAL A 879 -30.13 -2.22 0.01
C VAL A 879 -28.95 -1.72 0.89
N HIS A 880 -28.84 -0.41 1.10
CA HIS A 880 -27.73 0.20 1.83
C HIS A 880 -28.09 0.69 3.23
N MET A 881 -29.38 0.68 3.61
CA MET A 881 -29.84 1.28 4.87
C MET A 881 -29.31 0.59 6.13
N ASP A 882 -29.22 -0.74 6.14
CA ASP A 882 -28.70 -1.50 7.29
C ASP A 882 -27.22 -1.21 7.57
N LYS A 883 -26.43 -1.07 6.50
CA LYS A 883 -25.01 -0.69 6.59
C LYS A 883 -24.86 0.73 7.10
N ALA A 884 -25.67 1.66 6.59
CA ALA A 884 -25.66 3.05 7.06
C ALA A 884 -26.03 3.15 8.56
N ALA A 885 -27.06 2.41 9.00
CA ALA A 885 -27.45 2.36 10.41
C ALA A 885 -26.35 1.76 11.31
N SER A 886 -25.70 0.69 10.84
CA SER A 886 -24.59 0.04 11.55
C SER A 886 -23.36 0.95 11.66
N GLU A 887 -23.10 1.76 10.65
CA GLU A 887 -22.04 2.78 10.68
C GLU A 887 -22.34 3.89 11.68
N SER A 888 -23.59 4.37 11.75
CA SER A 888 -24.01 5.35 12.76
C SER A 888 -23.85 4.79 14.19
N TRP A 889 -24.20 3.51 14.40
CA TRP A 889 -23.94 2.81 15.66
C TRP A 889 -22.44 2.74 15.97
N LEU A 890 -21.61 2.43 14.97
CA LEU A 890 -20.15 2.36 15.13
C LEU A 890 -19.54 3.73 15.50
N ASN A 891 -20.00 4.82 14.89
CA ASN A 891 -19.55 6.18 15.19
C ASN A 891 -19.87 6.56 16.64
N ARG A 892 -21.08 6.22 17.10
CA ARG A 892 -21.50 6.45 18.49
C ARG A 892 -20.71 5.61 19.47
N PHE A 893 -20.57 4.31 19.19
CA PHE A 893 -19.82 3.40 20.05
C PHE A 893 -18.35 3.79 20.15
N ASN A 894 -17.74 4.23 19.04
CA ASN A 894 -16.34 4.66 18.95
C ASN A 894 -15.35 3.74 19.71
N PRO A 895 -15.33 2.43 19.37
CA PRO A 895 -14.54 1.44 20.12
C PRO A 895 -13.04 1.69 20.08
N THR A 896 -12.52 2.37 19.04
CA THR A 896 -11.10 2.70 18.93
C THR A 896 -10.69 3.78 19.92
N ALA A 897 -11.52 4.81 20.15
CA ALA A 897 -11.26 5.82 21.18
C ALA A 897 -11.24 5.22 22.59
N GLN A 898 -12.24 4.39 22.90
CA GLN A 898 -12.31 3.68 24.17
C GLN A 898 -11.11 2.76 24.36
N GLY A 899 -10.74 2.05 23.29
CA GLY A 899 -9.56 1.18 23.27
C GLY A 899 -8.30 1.91 23.71
N VAL A 900 -8.04 3.13 23.19
CA VAL A 900 -6.88 3.94 23.62
C VAL A 900 -6.89 4.18 25.13
N VAL A 901 -7.99 4.67 25.69
CA VAL A 901 -8.09 4.99 27.11
C VAL A 901 -7.91 3.74 27.98
N LEU A 902 -8.57 2.64 27.61
CA LEU A 902 -8.49 1.39 28.36
C LEU A 902 -7.11 0.72 28.25
N TYR A 903 -6.43 0.82 27.09
CA TYR A 903 -5.05 0.38 26.94
C TYR A 903 -4.08 1.24 27.75
N LEU A 904 -4.27 2.56 27.80
CA LEU A 904 -3.45 3.44 28.66
C LEU A 904 -3.65 3.10 30.15
N LEU A 905 -4.89 2.84 30.58
CA LEU A 905 -5.18 2.35 31.92
C LEU A 905 -4.47 1.03 32.20
N ALA A 906 -4.55 0.07 31.27
CA ALA A 906 -3.84 -1.20 31.37
C ALA A 906 -2.32 -1.03 31.39
N ALA A 907 -1.76 -0.03 30.70
CA ALA A 907 -0.33 0.26 30.71
C ALA A 907 0.12 0.77 32.08
N VAL A 908 -0.65 1.68 32.68
CA VAL A 908 -0.40 2.16 34.05
C VAL A 908 -0.51 1.02 35.06
N MET A 909 -1.57 0.22 34.99
CA MET A 909 -1.76 -0.94 35.86
C MET A 909 -0.66 -1.99 35.68
N GLY A 910 -0.24 -2.25 34.44
CA GLY A 910 0.84 -3.17 34.11
C GLY A 910 2.20 -2.69 34.63
N LEU A 911 2.47 -1.38 34.55
CA LEU A 911 3.69 -0.77 35.08
C LEU A 911 3.72 -0.85 36.62
N VAL A 912 2.62 -0.49 37.28
CA VAL A 912 2.48 -0.62 38.74
C VAL A 912 2.60 -2.08 39.16
N GLY A 913 1.93 -2.98 38.43
CA GLY A 913 2.03 -4.43 38.63
C GLY A 913 3.47 -4.91 38.50
N PHE A 914 4.23 -4.41 37.53
CA PHE A 914 5.63 -4.77 37.31
C PHE A 914 6.53 -4.29 38.47
N MET A 915 6.35 -3.05 38.93
CA MET A 915 7.07 -2.55 40.12
C MET A 915 6.73 -3.35 41.38
N LEU A 916 5.46 -3.72 41.57
CA LEU A 916 5.01 -4.51 42.73
C LEU A 916 5.39 -5.99 42.65
N VAL A 917 5.65 -6.53 41.46
CA VAL A 917 6.20 -7.87 41.25
C VAL A 917 7.62 -7.99 41.81
N VAL A 918 8.43 -6.92 41.73
CA VAL A 918 9.73 -6.84 42.41
C VAL A 918 9.57 -6.95 43.94
N ALA A 919 8.39 -6.63 44.48
CA ALA A 919 8.06 -6.69 45.90
C ALA A 919 7.20 -7.92 46.32
N ASP A 920 7.04 -8.95 45.47
CA ASP A 920 6.19 -10.15 45.69
C ASP A 920 4.70 -9.86 46.01
N ARG A 921 4.20 -8.67 45.62
CA ARG A 921 2.81 -8.22 45.88
C ARG A 921 2.00 -7.93 44.61
N GLY A 922 2.58 -8.09 43.42
CA GLY A 922 1.98 -7.65 42.16
C GLY A 922 1.06 -8.66 41.43
N HIS A 923 0.91 -9.90 41.89
CA HIS A 923 0.22 -10.96 41.14
C HIS A 923 -1.26 -10.65 40.82
N THR A 924 -2.02 -10.13 41.78
CA THR A 924 -3.43 -9.76 41.58
C THR A 924 -3.57 -8.61 40.58
N MET A 925 -2.68 -7.62 40.63
CA MET A 925 -2.66 -6.50 39.68
C MET A 925 -2.33 -6.98 38.26
N GLN A 926 -1.39 -7.92 38.11
CA GLN A 926 -1.06 -8.48 36.80
C GLN A 926 -2.23 -9.27 36.20
N ARG A 927 -2.97 -10.03 37.02
CA ARG A 927 -4.16 -10.75 36.57
C ARG A 927 -5.30 -9.82 36.22
N ALA A 928 -5.53 -8.77 37.03
CA ALA A 928 -6.48 -7.72 36.71
C ALA A 928 -6.13 -7.07 35.36
N THR A 929 -4.85 -6.74 35.15
CA THR A 929 -4.36 -6.14 33.89
C THR A 929 -4.57 -7.08 32.70
N PHE A 930 -4.27 -8.38 32.84
CA PHE A 930 -4.52 -9.37 31.80
C PHE A 930 -6.01 -9.43 31.39
N TRP A 931 -6.93 -9.52 32.36
CA TRP A 931 -8.36 -9.59 32.07
C TRP A 931 -8.94 -8.27 31.56
N LEU A 932 -8.41 -7.13 32.02
CA LEU A 932 -8.69 -5.82 31.41
C LEU A 932 -8.31 -5.85 29.93
N LEU A 933 -7.08 -6.25 29.60
CA LEU A 933 -6.60 -6.36 28.21
C LEU A 933 -7.43 -7.32 27.36
N VAL A 934 -7.90 -8.44 27.91
CA VAL A 934 -8.85 -9.35 27.24
C VAL A 934 -10.16 -8.62 26.92
N GLY A 935 -10.72 -7.87 27.87
CA GLY A 935 -11.92 -7.06 27.65
C GLY A 935 -11.72 -5.99 26.57
N VAL A 936 -10.60 -5.26 26.62
CA VAL A 936 -10.26 -4.27 25.59
C VAL A 936 -10.04 -4.92 24.22
N PHE A 937 -9.42 -6.10 24.18
CA PHE A 937 -9.23 -6.87 22.95
C PHE A 937 -10.57 -7.30 22.32
N VAL A 938 -11.59 -7.62 23.12
CA VAL A 938 -12.95 -7.88 22.61
C VAL A 938 -13.54 -6.61 21.98
N ILE A 939 -13.44 -5.45 22.65
CA ILE A 939 -13.90 -4.16 22.09
C ILE A 939 -13.17 -3.85 20.77
N HIS A 940 -11.86 -4.06 20.73
CA HIS A 940 -11.04 -3.89 19.53
C HIS A 940 -11.46 -4.84 18.41
N THR A 941 -11.79 -6.10 18.74
CA THR A 941 -12.30 -7.09 17.77
C THR A 941 -13.67 -6.68 17.21
N ILE A 942 -14.57 -6.15 18.05
CA ILE A 942 -15.86 -5.61 17.61
C ILE A 942 -15.65 -4.47 16.61
N ALA A 943 -14.68 -3.57 16.85
CA ALA A 943 -14.35 -2.49 15.92
C ALA A 943 -13.98 -3.02 14.52
N ILE A 944 -13.14 -4.07 14.46
CA ILE A 944 -12.72 -4.68 13.20
C ILE A 944 -13.90 -5.35 12.49
N ILE A 945 -14.70 -6.15 13.21
CA ILE A 945 -15.85 -6.87 12.63
C ILE A 945 -16.90 -5.88 12.10
N ALA A 946 -17.23 -4.85 12.87
CA ALA A 946 -18.18 -3.82 12.45
C ALA A 946 -17.71 -3.11 11.18
N ARG A 947 -16.41 -2.79 11.08
CA ARG A 947 -15.84 -2.18 9.87
C ARG A 947 -15.85 -3.12 8.67
N ILE A 948 -15.59 -4.41 8.85
CA ILE A 948 -15.72 -5.42 7.78
C ILE A 948 -17.17 -5.48 7.29
N TYR A 949 -18.13 -5.47 8.20
CA TYR A 949 -19.55 -5.50 7.84
C TYR A 949 -19.99 -4.25 7.06
N VAL A 950 -19.63 -3.05 7.54
CA VAL A 950 -20.00 -1.78 6.89
C VAL A 950 -19.32 -1.64 5.52
N SER A 951 -18.01 -1.88 5.43
CA SER A 951 -17.27 -1.75 4.17
C SER A 951 -17.56 -2.87 3.17
N GLY A 952 -17.95 -4.07 3.65
CA GLY A 952 -18.00 -5.28 2.84
C GLY A 952 -16.63 -5.79 2.40
N ARG A 953 -15.54 -5.34 3.04
CA ARG A 953 -14.16 -5.62 2.65
C ARG A 953 -13.36 -6.21 3.81
N ALA A 954 -12.19 -6.74 3.51
CA ALA A 954 -11.22 -7.24 4.50
C ALA A 954 -10.81 -6.16 5.53
N PRO A 955 -10.27 -6.55 6.71
CA PRO A 955 -9.96 -5.62 7.80
C PRO A 955 -8.90 -4.55 7.50
N VAL A 956 -8.21 -4.64 6.36
CA VAL A 956 -7.12 -3.73 5.97
C VAL A 956 -7.39 -3.22 4.56
N ILE A 957 -7.89 -1.99 4.46
CA ILE A 957 -8.21 -1.30 3.20
C ILE A 957 -7.41 -0.01 2.99
N ASN A 958 -6.84 0.55 4.06
CA ASN A 958 -6.08 1.81 4.06
C ASN A 958 -5.15 1.88 5.28
N LEU A 959 -4.36 2.95 5.39
CA LEU A 959 -3.41 3.13 6.51
C LEU A 959 -4.10 3.13 7.88
N TYR A 960 -5.26 3.78 8.02
CA TYR A 960 -6.04 3.77 9.27
C TYR A 960 -6.37 2.34 9.72
N SER A 961 -7.02 1.57 8.83
CA SER A 961 -7.46 0.20 9.13
C SER A 961 -6.29 -0.77 9.33
N SER A 962 -5.17 -0.56 8.62
CA SER A 962 -3.92 -1.30 8.86
C SER A 962 -3.37 -1.07 10.28
N ALA A 963 -3.42 0.16 10.79
CA ALA A 963 -2.93 0.48 12.14
C ALA A 963 -3.79 -0.18 13.23
N VAL A 964 -5.12 -0.16 13.06
CA VAL A 964 -6.07 -0.87 13.92
C VAL A 964 -5.75 -2.39 13.92
N PHE A 965 -5.60 -2.99 12.73
CA PHE A 965 -5.32 -4.42 12.62
C PHE A 965 -3.96 -4.83 13.21
N ILE A 966 -2.90 -4.05 12.99
CA ILE A 966 -1.56 -4.30 13.57
C ILE A 966 -1.66 -4.28 15.10
N GLY A 967 -2.33 -3.28 15.68
CA GLY A 967 -2.55 -3.18 17.12
C GLY A 967 -3.26 -4.42 17.66
N TRP A 968 -4.34 -4.84 17.01
CA TRP A 968 -5.09 -6.04 17.36
C TRP A 968 -4.22 -7.31 17.32
N ALA A 969 -3.44 -7.52 16.25
CA ALA A 969 -2.59 -8.70 16.09
C ALA A 969 -1.45 -8.72 17.14
N CYS A 970 -0.83 -7.57 17.42
CA CYS A 970 0.17 -7.43 18.47
C CYS A 970 -0.39 -7.76 19.86
N VAL A 971 -1.57 -7.24 20.20
CA VAL A 971 -2.22 -7.49 21.49
C VAL A 971 -2.58 -8.96 21.63
N LEU A 972 -3.16 -9.58 20.60
CA LEU A 972 -3.45 -11.02 20.60
C LEU A 972 -2.20 -11.85 20.88
N LEU A 973 -1.11 -11.59 20.14
CA LEU A 973 0.12 -12.35 20.31
C LEU A 973 0.79 -12.07 21.66
N ALA A 974 0.73 -10.84 22.17
CA ALA A 974 1.23 -10.50 23.49
C ALA A 974 0.42 -11.18 24.62
N LEU A 975 -0.90 -11.28 24.50
CA LEU A 975 -1.74 -12.07 25.42
C LEU A 975 -1.36 -13.56 25.40
N VAL A 976 -1.06 -14.12 24.22
CA VAL A 976 -0.54 -15.49 24.09
C VAL A 976 0.84 -15.62 24.73
N CYS A 977 1.74 -14.63 24.54
CA CYS A 977 3.04 -14.61 25.20
C CYS A 977 2.91 -14.55 26.72
N GLU A 978 2.01 -13.73 27.27
CA GLU A 978 1.74 -13.65 28.71
C GLU A 978 1.19 -14.97 29.24
N TRP A 979 0.29 -15.62 28.49
CA TRP A 979 -0.27 -16.92 28.87
C TRP A 979 0.81 -18.02 28.97
N ILE A 980 1.86 -17.94 28.15
CA ILE A 980 3.00 -18.87 28.16
C ILE A 980 4.05 -18.45 29.21
N TYR A 981 4.29 -17.15 29.36
CA TYR A 981 5.30 -16.54 30.24
C TYR A 981 4.66 -15.49 31.16
N PRO A 982 3.98 -15.92 32.25
CA PRO A 982 3.17 -15.03 33.09
C PRO A 982 4.06 -14.16 34.01
N LEU A 983 4.65 -13.11 33.45
CA LEU A 983 5.55 -12.16 34.12
C LEU A 983 4.97 -10.74 34.23
N GLY A 984 3.85 -10.46 33.56
CA GLY A 984 3.26 -9.13 33.40
C GLY A 984 3.89 -8.26 32.32
N ILE A 985 5.04 -8.68 31.78
CA ILE A 985 5.80 -7.93 30.79
C ILE A 985 5.03 -7.89 29.46
N ALA A 986 4.48 -9.03 29.03
CA ALA A 986 3.77 -9.08 27.77
C ALA A 986 2.42 -8.33 27.87
N ASN A 987 1.79 -8.29 29.05
CA ASN A 987 0.67 -7.38 29.33
C ASN A 987 1.05 -5.91 29.13
N LEU A 988 2.16 -5.46 29.72
CA LEU A 988 2.62 -4.07 29.57
C LEU A 988 2.91 -3.74 28.09
N MET A 989 3.57 -4.66 27.37
CA MET A 989 3.83 -4.46 25.94
C MET A 989 2.54 -4.44 25.11
N ALA A 990 1.57 -5.31 25.41
CA ALA A 990 0.26 -5.30 24.77
C ALA A 990 -0.45 -3.95 24.96
N ALA A 991 -0.43 -3.43 26.19
CA ALA A 991 -1.05 -2.17 26.53
C ALA A 991 -0.40 -0.98 25.80
N LEU A 992 0.93 -0.89 25.81
CA LEU A 992 1.66 0.18 25.14
C LEU A 992 1.50 0.15 23.62
N ILE A 993 1.56 -1.05 23.00
CA ILE A 993 1.40 -1.21 21.55
C ILE A 993 -0.05 -0.97 21.13
N GLY A 994 -1.03 -1.48 21.88
CA GLY A 994 -2.45 -1.24 21.62
C GLY A 994 -2.80 0.25 21.69
N ALA A 995 -2.30 0.96 22.70
CA ALA A 995 -2.49 2.41 22.82
C ALA A 995 -1.79 3.17 21.69
N SER A 996 -0.53 2.83 21.35
CA SER A 996 0.23 3.57 20.33
C SER A 996 -0.36 3.39 18.94
N THR A 997 -0.69 2.16 18.54
CA THR A 997 -1.26 1.85 17.22
C THR A 997 -2.64 2.46 17.01
N LEU A 998 -3.52 2.42 18.01
CA LEU A 998 -4.82 3.11 17.93
C LEU A 998 -4.66 4.64 17.94
N SER A 999 -3.66 5.18 18.64
CA SER A 999 -3.35 6.62 18.58
C SER A 999 -2.85 7.04 17.20
N VAL A 1000 -2.01 6.21 16.57
CA VAL A 1000 -1.57 6.40 15.18
C VAL A 1000 -2.77 6.33 14.22
N ALA A 1001 -3.67 5.36 14.40
CA ALA A 1001 -4.89 5.27 13.60
C ALA A 1001 -5.71 6.58 13.70
N ARG A 1002 -5.91 7.12 14.90
CA ARG A 1002 -6.59 8.41 15.10
C ARG A 1002 -5.84 9.59 14.47
N GLY A 1003 -4.50 9.55 14.43
CA GLY A 1003 -3.70 10.54 13.71
C GLY A 1003 -3.91 10.51 12.19
N LEU A 1004 -4.31 9.35 11.64
CA LEU A 1004 -4.60 9.14 10.22
C LEU A 1004 -6.08 9.39 9.86
N ASP A 1005 -6.94 9.57 10.85
CA ASP A 1005 -8.37 9.87 10.69
C ASP A 1005 -8.56 11.34 10.28
N THR A 1006 -8.35 11.61 8.99
CA THR A 1006 -8.41 12.96 8.40
C THR A 1006 -9.74 13.24 7.68
N SER A 1007 -10.48 12.20 7.31
CA SER A 1007 -11.76 12.24 6.59
C SER A 1007 -12.43 10.85 6.63
N ASP A 1008 -12.98 10.35 5.52
CA ASP A 1008 -13.63 9.05 5.47
C ASP A 1008 -12.64 7.87 5.62
N THR A 1009 -12.64 7.26 6.80
CA THR A 1009 -11.84 6.06 7.06
C THR A 1009 -12.34 4.80 6.33
N LEU A 1010 -13.50 4.85 5.67
CA LEU A 1010 -14.14 3.76 4.91
C LEU A 1010 -14.38 4.15 3.43
N HIS A 1011 -13.48 4.95 2.85
CA HIS A 1011 -13.53 5.34 1.44
C HIS A 1011 -13.55 4.16 0.47
N VAL A 1012 -14.06 4.41 -0.74
CA VAL A 1012 -14.07 3.45 -1.84
C VAL A 1012 -12.64 3.13 -2.31
N LEU A 1013 -12.37 1.87 -2.66
CA LEU A 1013 -11.03 1.47 -3.13
C LEU A 1013 -10.82 1.91 -4.57
N GLN A 1014 -9.58 2.27 -4.90
CA GLN A 1014 -9.12 2.37 -6.29
C GLN A 1014 -9.42 1.07 -7.05
N ALA A 1015 -9.82 1.17 -8.32
CA ALA A 1015 -10.22 0.02 -9.15
C ALA A 1015 -9.24 -1.16 -9.07
N VAL A 1016 -7.93 -0.88 -9.16
CA VAL A 1016 -6.86 -1.91 -9.09
C VAL A 1016 -6.86 -2.70 -7.78
N LEU A 1017 -7.33 -2.12 -6.68
CA LEU A 1017 -7.37 -2.76 -5.37
C LEU A 1017 -8.67 -3.54 -5.11
N ASP A 1018 -9.62 -3.56 -6.05
CA ASP A 1018 -10.92 -4.24 -5.87
C ASP A 1018 -10.88 -5.75 -6.21
N THR A 1019 -9.76 -6.43 -5.98
CA THR A 1019 -9.69 -7.92 -6.00
C THR A 1019 -9.79 -8.51 -4.61
N PRO A 1020 -10.90 -9.20 -4.26
CA PRO A 1020 -11.17 -9.53 -2.88
C PRO A 1020 -10.34 -10.70 -2.32
N PHE A 1021 -9.82 -11.62 -3.13
CA PHE A 1021 -9.17 -12.83 -2.58
C PHE A 1021 -7.65 -12.69 -2.41
N TRP A 1022 -6.91 -12.55 -3.51
CA TRP A 1022 -5.44 -12.56 -3.46
C TRP A 1022 -4.87 -11.36 -2.73
N LEU A 1023 -5.35 -10.15 -3.05
CA LEU A 1023 -4.93 -8.93 -2.36
C LEU A 1023 -5.26 -8.99 -0.87
N SER A 1024 -6.48 -9.38 -0.50
CA SER A 1024 -6.88 -9.52 0.91
C SER A 1024 -5.98 -10.49 1.67
N THR A 1025 -5.75 -11.69 1.10
CA THR A 1025 -4.93 -12.72 1.73
C THR A 1025 -3.49 -12.24 1.88
N HIS A 1026 -2.93 -11.61 0.85
CA HIS A 1026 -1.60 -11.02 0.87
C HIS A 1026 -1.49 -9.93 1.95
N VAL A 1027 -2.34 -8.91 1.90
CA VAL A 1027 -2.26 -7.73 2.76
C VAL A 1027 -2.44 -8.11 4.23
N ILE A 1028 -3.39 -9.00 4.55
CA ILE A 1028 -3.57 -9.48 5.93
C ILE A 1028 -2.34 -10.25 6.41
N THR A 1029 -1.78 -11.13 5.57
CA THR A 1029 -0.64 -11.97 5.93
C THR A 1029 0.64 -11.14 6.12
N VAL A 1030 0.94 -10.22 5.21
CA VAL A 1030 2.13 -9.37 5.30
C VAL A 1030 2.02 -8.39 6.48
N THR A 1031 0.82 -7.85 6.72
CA THR A 1031 0.55 -6.96 7.87
C THR A 1031 0.65 -7.71 9.21
N ALA A 1032 0.27 -9.00 9.25
CA ALA A 1032 0.57 -9.85 10.40
C ALA A 1032 2.09 -10.01 10.60
N GLY A 1033 2.86 -10.15 9.53
CA GLY A 1033 4.33 -10.12 9.58
C GLY A 1033 4.88 -8.82 10.17
N TYR A 1034 4.28 -7.67 9.83
CA TYR A 1034 4.65 -6.37 10.40
C TYR A 1034 4.33 -6.31 11.90
N ALA A 1035 3.12 -6.71 12.30
CA ALA A 1035 2.70 -6.75 13.69
C ALA A 1035 3.64 -7.59 14.56
N VAL A 1036 3.99 -8.79 14.09
CA VAL A 1036 4.87 -9.68 14.83
C VAL A 1036 6.31 -9.13 14.89
N THR A 1037 6.82 -8.51 13.82
CA THR A 1037 8.14 -7.85 13.86
C THR A 1037 8.13 -6.68 14.86
N PHE A 1038 7.08 -5.86 14.86
CA PHE A 1038 6.89 -4.77 15.82
C PHE A 1038 6.86 -5.29 17.27
N LEU A 1039 6.07 -6.33 17.54
CA LEU A 1039 5.99 -6.92 18.87
C LEU A 1039 7.37 -7.42 19.35
N ALA A 1040 8.16 -8.04 18.47
CA ALA A 1040 9.51 -8.49 18.81
C ALA A 1040 10.40 -7.33 19.25
N GLY A 1041 10.36 -6.20 18.53
CA GLY A 1041 11.12 -5.01 18.88
C GLY A 1041 10.64 -4.35 20.18
N PHE A 1042 9.34 -4.28 20.45
CA PHE A 1042 8.83 -3.78 21.73
C PHE A 1042 9.23 -4.66 22.92
N ILE A 1043 9.11 -5.99 22.80
CA ILE A 1043 9.61 -6.92 23.83
C ILE A 1043 11.11 -6.73 24.04
N ALA A 1044 11.88 -6.57 22.96
CA ALA A 1044 13.31 -6.33 23.02
C ALA A 1044 13.67 -4.96 23.65
N LEU A 1045 12.87 -3.92 23.42
CA LEU A 1045 13.00 -2.63 24.09
C LEU A 1045 12.83 -2.78 25.59
N GLY A 1046 11.81 -3.53 26.04
CA GLY A 1046 11.64 -3.90 27.45
C GLY A 1046 12.87 -4.64 28.01
N ALA A 1047 13.49 -5.51 27.21
CA ALA A 1047 14.71 -6.19 27.61
C ALA A 1047 15.89 -5.22 27.82
N LEU A 1048 16.05 -4.22 26.94
CA LEU A 1048 17.09 -3.19 27.06
C LEU A 1048 16.84 -2.27 28.26
N VAL A 1049 15.60 -1.80 28.46
CA VAL A 1049 15.21 -0.99 29.62
C VAL A 1049 15.50 -1.75 30.92
N HIS A 1050 15.11 -3.02 31.01
CA HIS A 1050 15.41 -3.84 32.17
C HIS A 1050 16.92 -3.94 32.44
N ARG A 1051 17.76 -4.15 31.40
CA ARG A 1051 19.22 -4.19 31.57
C ARG A 1051 19.78 -2.91 32.16
N VAL A 1052 19.30 -1.76 31.69
CA VAL A 1052 19.72 -0.45 32.18
C VAL A 1052 19.29 -0.25 33.63
N VAL A 1053 18.01 -0.49 33.94
CA VAL A 1053 17.42 -0.26 35.28
C VAL A 1053 18.08 -1.12 36.36
N VAL A 1054 18.35 -2.40 36.08
CA VAL A 1054 18.98 -3.30 37.06
C VAL A 1054 20.51 -3.30 36.97
N ALA A 1055 21.09 -2.39 36.17
CA ALA A 1055 22.52 -2.30 35.90
C ALA A 1055 23.13 -3.67 35.53
N PHE A 1056 22.40 -4.47 34.73
CA PHE A 1056 22.69 -5.89 34.48
C PHE A 1056 24.12 -6.12 33.97
N ASP A 1057 24.61 -5.20 33.14
CA ASP A 1057 25.93 -5.27 32.52
C ASP A 1057 27.06 -4.76 33.44
N SER A 1058 26.73 -4.24 34.63
CA SER A 1058 27.71 -3.93 35.68
C SER A 1058 28.24 -5.20 36.34
N TYR A 1059 27.44 -6.27 36.39
CA TYR A 1059 27.88 -7.53 36.99
C TYR A 1059 28.89 -8.25 36.08
N PRO A 1060 29.92 -8.91 36.63
CA PRO A 1060 30.81 -9.74 35.84
C PRO A 1060 30.06 -10.85 35.07
N PRO A 1061 30.62 -11.35 33.96
CA PRO A 1061 29.97 -12.40 33.17
C PRO A 1061 29.63 -13.63 34.01
N GLY A 1062 28.33 -13.92 34.14
CA GLY A 1062 27.83 -15.06 34.92
C GLY A 1062 27.51 -14.78 36.39
N GLU A 1063 27.85 -13.59 36.89
CA GLU A 1063 27.66 -13.20 38.30
C GLU A 1063 26.39 -12.36 38.54
N ALA A 1064 25.69 -11.93 37.50
CA ALA A 1064 24.43 -11.21 37.64
C ALA A 1064 23.41 -12.00 38.50
N PRO A 1065 22.55 -11.31 39.29
CA PRO A 1065 21.53 -11.95 40.10
C PRO A 1065 20.71 -12.94 39.27
N LYS A 1066 20.44 -14.13 39.84
CA LYS A 1066 19.73 -15.21 39.13
C LYS A 1066 18.39 -14.73 38.58
N GLN A 1067 17.65 -13.94 39.37
CA GLN A 1067 16.37 -13.37 38.96
C GLN A 1067 16.49 -12.50 37.70
N SER A 1068 17.46 -11.58 37.66
CA SER A 1068 17.69 -10.71 36.49
C SER A 1068 18.13 -11.52 35.26
N ARG A 1069 18.90 -12.60 35.43
CA ARG A 1069 19.29 -13.51 34.33
C ARG A 1069 18.09 -14.26 33.77
N ASP A 1070 17.24 -14.79 34.66
CA ASP A 1070 16.03 -15.52 34.26
C ASP A 1070 15.07 -14.61 33.50
N VAL A 1071 14.87 -13.36 33.95
CA VAL A 1071 14.05 -12.35 33.22
C VAL A 1071 14.62 -12.07 31.82
N GLN A 1072 15.95 -11.90 31.69
CA GLN A 1072 16.59 -11.69 30.39
C GLN A 1072 16.47 -12.91 29.46
N ASP A 1073 16.54 -14.14 29.99
CA ASP A 1073 16.33 -15.35 29.21
C ASP A 1073 14.87 -15.45 28.72
N VAL A 1074 13.90 -15.02 29.52
CA VAL A 1074 12.48 -14.97 29.12
C VAL A 1074 12.26 -13.93 28.02
N PHE A 1075 12.78 -12.70 28.16
CA PHE A 1075 12.76 -11.69 27.10
C PHE A 1075 13.33 -12.25 25.80
N TYR A 1076 14.53 -12.84 25.85
CA TYR A 1076 15.19 -13.41 24.69
C TYR A 1076 14.34 -14.51 24.03
N ARG A 1077 13.74 -15.42 24.81
CA ARG A 1077 12.88 -16.50 24.27
C ARG A 1077 11.61 -15.98 23.65
N MET A 1078 10.97 -14.98 24.26
CA MET A 1078 9.79 -14.32 23.71
C MET A 1078 10.15 -13.66 22.38
N THR A 1079 11.17 -12.79 22.36
CA THR A 1079 11.63 -12.13 21.14
C THR A 1079 12.02 -13.12 20.05
N TYR A 1080 12.76 -14.19 20.39
CA TYR A 1080 13.14 -15.22 19.42
C TYR A 1080 11.92 -15.96 18.84
N GLY A 1081 10.96 -16.35 19.70
CA GLY A 1081 9.74 -17.03 19.28
C GLY A 1081 8.89 -16.14 18.36
N VAL A 1082 8.68 -14.88 18.75
CA VAL A 1082 7.96 -13.88 17.97
C VAL A 1082 8.68 -13.65 16.62
N LEU A 1083 10.00 -13.49 16.58
CA LEU A 1083 10.76 -13.36 15.33
C LEU A 1083 10.61 -14.57 14.38
N CYS A 1084 10.47 -15.79 14.91
CA CYS A 1084 10.18 -16.96 14.07
C CYS A 1084 8.81 -16.88 13.38
N PHE A 1085 7.80 -16.31 14.05
CA PHE A 1085 6.52 -15.99 13.41
C PHE A 1085 6.65 -14.81 12.45
N ALA A 1086 7.48 -13.81 12.78
CA ALA A 1086 7.70 -12.63 11.95
C ALA A 1086 8.25 -13.03 10.57
N ILE A 1087 9.30 -13.84 10.53
CA ILE A 1087 9.88 -14.32 9.26
C ILE A 1087 8.88 -15.19 8.48
N PHE A 1088 8.07 -16.01 9.17
CA PHE A 1088 7.06 -16.85 8.51
C PHE A 1088 6.00 -16.00 7.81
N PHE A 1089 5.35 -15.09 8.53
CA PHE A 1089 4.28 -14.26 7.98
C PHE A 1089 4.80 -13.20 7.00
N SER A 1090 5.95 -12.57 7.27
CA SER A 1090 6.53 -11.61 6.32
C SER A 1090 6.94 -12.30 5.02
N PHE A 1091 7.60 -13.47 5.06
CA PHE A 1091 7.97 -14.18 3.83
C PHE A 1091 6.73 -14.66 3.06
N VAL A 1092 5.79 -15.36 3.71
CA VAL A 1092 4.58 -15.85 3.04
C VAL A 1092 3.75 -14.68 2.51
N GLY A 1093 3.65 -13.59 3.28
CA GLY A 1093 3.02 -12.35 2.86
C GLY A 1093 3.65 -11.80 1.59
N THR A 1094 4.96 -11.54 1.57
CA THR A 1094 5.67 -11.03 0.38
C THR A 1094 5.48 -11.92 -0.84
N VAL A 1095 5.52 -13.25 -0.66
CA VAL A 1095 5.24 -14.22 -1.74
C VAL A 1095 3.82 -14.10 -2.29
N LEU A 1096 2.81 -14.03 -1.42
CA LEU A 1096 1.42 -13.86 -1.85
C LEU A 1096 1.22 -12.55 -2.61
N GLY A 1097 2.01 -11.52 -2.28
CA GLY A 1097 2.03 -10.24 -2.99
C GLY A 1097 2.54 -10.40 -4.42
N GLY A 1098 3.66 -11.12 -4.61
CA GLY A 1098 4.19 -11.41 -5.94
C GLY A 1098 3.25 -12.27 -6.79
N LEU A 1099 2.50 -13.20 -6.17
CA LEU A 1099 1.47 -13.98 -6.86
C LEU A 1099 0.30 -13.09 -7.32
N TRP A 1100 -0.15 -12.17 -6.47
CA TRP A 1100 -1.18 -11.20 -6.84
C TRP A 1100 -0.69 -10.24 -7.93
N ALA A 1101 0.56 -9.77 -7.86
CA ALA A 1101 1.16 -8.90 -8.86
C ALA A 1101 1.28 -9.59 -10.22
N ASP A 1102 1.62 -10.88 -10.26
CA ASP A 1102 1.65 -11.63 -11.53
C ASP A 1102 0.24 -11.84 -12.11
N ASP A 1103 -0.77 -11.99 -11.26
CA ASP A 1103 -2.17 -12.06 -11.69
C ASP A 1103 -2.67 -10.74 -12.26
N SER A 1104 -2.32 -9.64 -11.58
CA SER A 1104 -2.88 -8.31 -11.82
C SER A 1104 -2.12 -7.57 -12.92
N TRP A 1105 -0.79 -7.70 -12.93
CA TRP A 1105 0.14 -6.93 -13.76
C TRP A 1105 1.05 -7.81 -14.62
N GLY A 1106 0.88 -9.13 -14.63
CA GLY A 1106 1.66 -10.03 -15.49
C GLY A 1106 3.13 -10.24 -15.09
N ARG A 1107 3.57 -9.67 -13.96
CA ARG A 1107 4.91 -9.88 -13.39
C ARG A 1107 4.91 -10.16 -11.90
N PHE A 1108 5.81 -11.05 -11.48
CA PHE A 1108 5.94 -11.45 -10.07
C PHE A 1108 6.61 -10.39 -9.18
N TRP A 1109 7.54 -9.59 -9.72
CA TRP A 1109 8.30 -8.61 -8.94
C TRP A 1109 8.74 -7.43 -9.82
N GLY A 1110 8.67 -6.22 -9.27
CA GLY A 1110 8.93 -4.96 -9.94
C GLY A 1110 10.01 -4.09 -9.33
N TRP A 1111 10.41 -4.31 -8.08
CA TRP A 1111 11.27 -3.42 -7.28
C TRP A 1111 10.62 -2.08 -6.88
N ASP A 1112 9.29 -2.04 -6.84
CA ASP A 1112 8.51 -0.89 -6.33
C ASP A 1112 8.85 -0.63 -4.84
N PRO A 1113 8.71 0.62 -4.32
CA PRO A 1113 9.11 0.93 -2.95
C PRO A 1113 8.46 0.04 -1.88
N LYS A 1114 7.20 -0.38 -2.07
CA LYS A 1114 6.54 -1.28 -1.12
C LYS A 1114 7.04 -2.71 -1.20
N GLU A 1115 7.31 -3.19 -2.41
CA GLU A 1115 7.92 -4.51 -2.63
C GLU A 1115 9.31 -4.55 -1.95
N ASN A 1116 10.12 -3.50 -2.15
CA ASN A 1116 11.45 -3.36 -1.53
C ASN A 1116 11.36 -3.32 0.00
N GLY A 1117 10.43 -2.53 0.56
CA GLY A 1117 10.18 -2.48 1.99
C GLY A 1117 9.82 -3.85 2.60
N ALA A 1118 8.93 -4.60 1.94
CA ALA A 1118 8.54 -5.94 2.37
C ALA A 1118 9.74 -6.92 2.32
N LEU A 1119 10.57 -6.85 1.28
CA LEU A 1119 11.79 -7.65 1.17
C LEU A 1119 12.80 -7.32 2.27
N MET A 1120 12.99 -6.03 2.59
CA MET A 1120 13.88 -5.60 3.68
C MET A 1120 13.47 -6.20 5.03
N ILE A 1121 12.17 -6.28 5.34
CA ILE A 1121 11.68 -6.92 6.57
C ILE A 1121 12.05 -8.42 6.60
N VAL A 1122 11.82 -9.14 5.50
CA VAL A 1122 12.15 -10.56 5.38
C VAL A 1122 13.66 -10.76 5.59
N MET A 1123 14.49 -9.97 4.92
CA MET A 1123 15.95 -10.05 5.02
C MET A 1123 16.45 -9.66 6.41
N TRP A 1124 15.86 -8.65 7.06
CA TRP A 1124 16.22 -8.24 8.41
C TRP A 1124 15.91 -9.34 9.43
N ASN A 1125 14.70 -9.91 9.36
CA ASN A 1125 14.30 -11.03 10.21
C ASN A 1125 15.21 -12.26 9.99
N ALA A 1126 15.57 -12.56 8.74
CA ALA A 1126 16.53 -13.62 8.42
C ALA A 1126 17.93 -13.30 8.99
N LEU A 1127 18.43 -12.06 8.84
CA LEU A 1127 19.72 -11.60 9.35
C LEU A 1127 19.82 -11.81 10.86
N ILE A 1128 18.81 -11.41 11.63
CA ILE A 1128 18.78 -11.56 13.09
C ILE A 1128 18.94 -13.04 13.49
N LEU A 1129 18.15 -13.92 12.87
CA LEU A 1129 18.16 -15.35 13.18
C LEU A 1129 19.50 -16.02 12.81
N HIS A 1130 20.09 -15.65 11.67
CA HIS A 1130 21.39 -16.18 11.25
C HIS A 1130 22.54 -15.66 12.11
N ALA A 1131 22.54 -14.36 12.46
CA ALA A 1131 23.53 -13.77 13.36
C ALA A 1131 23.51 -14.43 14.73
N ARG A 1132 22.32 -14.81 15.23
CA ARG A 1132 22.18 -15.56 16.47
C ARG A 1132 22.69 -16.99 16.36
N TRP A 1133 22.37 -17.68 15.27
CA TRP A 1133 22.76 -19.07 15.05
C TRP A 1133 24.30 -19.22 15.01
N ASP A 1134 25.01 -18.27 14.38
CA ASP A 1134 26.47 -18.27 14.34
C ASP A 1134 27.13 -17.65 15.59
N ARG A 1135 26.33 -17.31 16.61
CA ARG A 1135 26.77 -16.69 17.87
C ARG A 1135 27.49 -15.35 17.69
N MET A 1136 27.25 -14.64 16.58
CA MET A 1136 27.75 -13.26 16.38
C MET A 1136 27.16 -12.29 17.41
N VAL A 1137 25.90 -12.55 17.81
CA VAL A 1137 25.19 -11.74 18.81
C VAL A 1137 24.76 -12.56 20.02
N GLY A 1138 25.03 -12.00 21.21
CA GLY A 1138 24.45 -12.43 22.48
C GLY A 1138 23.02 -11.91 22.67
N MET A 1139 22.43 -12.10 23.86
CA MET A 1139 21.07 -11.63 24.15
C MET A 1139 20.91 -10.11 23.96
N ARG A 1140 21.93 -9.32 24.33
CA ARG A 1140 21.97 -7.86 24.14
C ARG A 1140 21.93 -7.47 22.66
N GLY A 1141 22.86 -8.01 21.85
CA GLY A 1141 22.90 -7.73 20.42
C GLY A 1141 21.64 -8.19 19.69
N PHE A 1142 21.07 -9.33 20.09
CA PHE A 1142 19.80 -9.82 19.57
C PHE A 1142 18.64 -8.87 19.86
N ALA A 1143 18.56 -8.33 21.09
CA ALA A 1143 17.56 -7.32 21.45
C ALA A 1143 17.74 -6.02 20.65
N ILE A 1144 18.98 -5.54 20.47
CA ILE A 1144 19.25 -4.34 19.67
C ILE A 1144 18.78 -4.54 18.23
N LEU A 1145 19.14 -5.65 17.58
CA LEU A 1145 18.72 -5.88 16.19
C LEU A 1145 17.19 -6.03 16.06
N ALA A 1146 16.52 -6.59 17.06
CA ALA A 1146 15.06 -6.66 17.08
C ALA A 1146 14.41 -5.26 17.23
N VAL A 1147 14.97 -4.37 18.06
CA VAL A 1147 14.52 -2.96 18.15
C VAL A 1147 14.74 -2.23 16.83
N LEU A 1148 15.89 -2.42 16.17
CA LEU A 1148 16.12 -1.88 14.83
C LEU A 1148 15.17 -2.48 13.78
N GLY A 1149 14.64 -3.68 14.01
CA GLY A 1149 13.57 -4.26 13.20
C GLY A 1149 12.30 -3.40 13.17
N ASN A 1150 11.97 -2.71 14.28
CA ASN A 1150 10.87 -1.74 14.30
C ASN A 1150 11.09 -0.60 13.31
N ILE A 1151 12.33 -0.12 13.16
CA ILE A 1151 12.68 0.96 12.23
C ILE A 1151 12.48 0.48 10.79
N VAL A 1152 12.98 -0.72 10.46
CA VAL A 1152 12.79 -1.32 9.13
C VAL A 1152 11.32 -1.53 8.81
N THR A 1153 10.53 -2.02 9.77
CA THR A 1153 9.07 -2.20 9.59
C THR A 1153 8.33 -0.87 9.46
N ALA A 1154 8.68 0.15 10.27
CA ALA A 1154 8.09 1.47 10.17
C ALA A 1154 8.43 2.17 8.85
N TRP A 1155 9.64 2.00 8.32
CA TRP A 1155 10.01 2.47 6.99
C TRP A 1155 9.20 1.78 5.90
N SER A 1156 9.11 0.45 5.93
CA SER A 1156 8.30 -0.29 4.94
C SER A 1156 6.83 0.08 4.97
N TRP A 1157 6.28 0.40 6.15
CA TRP A 1157 4.86 0.69 6.33
C TRP A 1157 4.51 2.17 6.06
N PHE A 1158 5.29 3.11 6.59
CA PHE A 1158 5.05 4.55 6.43
C PHE A 1158 6.03 5.22 5.48
N GLY A 1159 7.33 4.96 5.62
CA GLY A 1159 8.40 5.62 4.85
C GLY A 1159 8.24 5.49 3.34
N THR A 1160 7.92 4.29 2.86
CA THR A 1160 7.67 4.05 1.42
C THR A 1160 6.48 4.84 0.88
N ASN A 1161 5.45 5.10 1.69
CA ASN A 1161 4.33 5.97 1.30
C ASN A 1161 4.70 7.47 1.34
N GLN A 1162 5.70 7.87 2.14
CA GLN A 1162 6.14 9.27 2.23
C GLN A 1162 6.97 9.71 1.01
N LEU A 1163 7.47 8.77 0.21
CA LEU A 1163 8.06 9.10 -1.08
C LEU A 1163 7.00 9.57 -2.08
N GLY A 1164 5.71 9.32 -1.83
CA GLY A 1164 4.64 9.68 -2.78
C GLY A 1164 4.66 8.87 -4.08
N ILE A 1165 5.58 7.91 -4.20
CA ILE A 1165 5.98 7.23 -5.44
C ILE A 1165 5.67 5.73 -5.32
N GLY A 1166 5.15 5.15 -6.39
CA GLY A 1166 4.94 3.72 -6.61
C GLY A 1166 3.50 3.39 -6.97
N LEU A 1167 3.26 2.24 -7.61
CA LEU A 1167 1.91 1.75 -7.97
C LEU A 1167 1.01 1.49 -6.75
N HIS A 1168 1.57 1.62 -5.55
CA HIS A 1168 0.92 1.41 -4.28
C HIS A 1168 0.85 2.67 -3.39
N SER A 1169 1.33 3.84 -3.83
CA SER A 1169 1.34 5.05 -3.01
C SER A 1169 -0.03 5.73 -2.99
N TYR A 1170 -0.78 5.55 -1.89
CA TYR A 1170 -2.14 6.10 -1.73
C TYR A 1170 -2.35 6.83 -0.40
N GLY A 1171 -1.27 7.22 0.31
CA GLY A 1171 -1.36 7.63 1.72
C GLY A 1171 -0.35 8.68 2.19
N PHE A 1172 0.15 9.53 1.29
CA PHE A 1172 1.08 10.62 1.64
C PHE A 1172 0.41 11.59 2.63
N THR A 1173 1.08 11.87 3.76
CA THR A 1173 0.61 12.86 4.75
C THR A 1173 1.79 13.42 5.54
N SER A 1174 1.96 14.74 5.58
CA SER A 1174 3.09 15.40 6.27
C SER A 1174 3.15 15.05 7.77
N ALA A 1175 2.01 14.77 8.40
CA ALA A 1175 1.93 14.34 9.80
C ALA A 1175 2.55 12.94 10.04
N ALA A 1176 2.44 12.03 9.06
CA ALA A 1176 3.01 10.69 9.17
C ALA A 1176 4.54 10.72 9.12
N LEU A 1177 5.14 11.61 8.31
CA LEU A 1177 6.60 11.79 8.27
C LEU A 1177 7.18 12.23 9.62
N ILE A 1178 6.59 13.24 10.26
CA ILE A 1178 7.05 13.72 11.59
C ILE A 1178 6.96 12.59 12.62
N THR A 1179 5.85 11.85 12.61
CA THR A 1179 5.63 10.70 13.51
C THR A 1179 6.64 9.59 13.26
N LEU A 1180 6.95 9.30 12.00
CA LEU A 1180 7.96 8.32 11.61
C LEU A 1180 9.35 8.73 12.11
N VAL A 1181 9.77 9.98 11.87
CA VAL A 1181 11.07 10.50 12.35
C VAL A 1181 11.16 10.41 13.87
N ALA A 1182 10.13 10.87 14.59
CA ALA A 1182 10.09 10.79 16.06
C ALA A 1182 10.20 9.33 16.55
N PHE A 1183 9.51 8.39 15.89
CA PHE A 1183 9.58 6.97 16.21
C PHE A 1183 10.97 6.38 15.97
N VAL A 1184 11.60 6.70 14.83
CA VAL A 1184 12.96 6.26 14.50
C VAL A 1184 13.96 6.82 15.50
N SER A 1185 13.92 8.13 15.76
CA SER A 1185 14.78 8.78 16.76
C SER A 1185 14.61 8.17 18.15
N PHE A 1186 13.37 7.90 18.59
CA PHE A 1186 13.12 7.25 19.87
C PHE A 1186 13.80 5.87 19.96
N ASN A 1187 13.62 5.00 18.96
CA ASN A 1187 14.25 3.68 18.96
C ASN A 1187 15.79 3.78 18.94
N LEU A 1188 16.35 4.68 18.13
CA LEU A 1188 17.81 4.91 18.07
C LEU A 1188 18.37 5.44 19.38
N ILE A 1189 17.69 6.40 20.03
CA ILE A 1189 18.09 6.93 21.34
C ILE A 1189 18.05 5.82 22.40
N CYS A 1190 17.01 4.98 22.42
CA CYS A 1190 16.95 3.85 23.35
C CYS A 1190 18.10 2.85 23.13
N VAL A 1191 18.43 2.54 21.87
CA VAL A 1191 19.58 1.69 21.54
C VAL A 1191 20.90 2.35 21.96
N ALA A 1192 21.10 3.63 21.66
CA ALA A 1192 22.29 4.39 22.01
C ALA A 1192 22.47 4.47 23.54
N ALA A 1193 21.41 4.81 24.28
CA ALA A 1193 21.42 4.81 25.74
C ALA A 1193 21.76 3.43 26.30
N ALA A 1194 21.14 2.37 25.77
CA ALA A 1194 21.46 1.00 26.16
C ALA A 1194 22.92 0.64 25.83
N LEU A 1195 23.51 1.15 24.75
CA LEU A 1195 24.91 0.90 24.39
C LEU A 1195 25.89 1.64 25.30
N VAL A 1196 25.67 2.94 25.52
CA VAL A 1196 26.54 3.85 26.28
C VAL A 1196 26.49 3.53 27.77
N ILE A 1197 25.29 3.42 28.36
CA ILE A 1197 25.13 3.22 29.80
C ILE A 1197 25.72 1.87 30.21
N THR A 1198 25.46 0.83 29.44
CA THR A 1198 26.01 -0.52 29.73
C THR A 1198 27.52 -0.60 29.48
N TYR A 1199 28.06 0.17 28.52
CA TYR A 1199 29.50 0.27 28.31
C TYR A 1199 30.19 0.99 29.48
N ALA A 1200 29.65 2.14 29.91
CA ALA A 1200 30.16 2.90 31.04
C ALA A 1200 30.12 2.08 32.34
N GLN A 1201 29.02 1.37 32.59
CA GLN A 1201 28.86 0.43 33.70
C GLN A 1201 29.91 -0.69 33.67
N GLY A 1202 30.20 -1.26 32.50
CA GLY A 1202 31.25 -2.27 32.33
C GLY A 1202 32.67 -1.71 32.47
N ALA A 1203 32.91 -0.47 32.05
CA ALA A 1203 34.21 0.20 32.11
C ALA A 1203 34.58 0.63 33.54
N SER A 1204 33.62 1.17 34.31
CA SER A 1204 33.83 1.56 35.71
C SER A 1204 34.32 0.40 36.58
N ASN A 1205 33.92 -0.84 36.27
CA ASN A 1205 34.37 -2.04 36.98
C ASN A 1205 35.71 -2.60 36.49
N ARG A 1206 36.15 -2.27 35.27
CA ARG A 1206 37.54 -2.56 34.86
C ARG A 1206 38.52 -1.63 35.57
N ILE A 1207 38.12 -0.37 35.77
CA ILE A 1207 38.90 0.64 36.49
C ILE A 1207 38.89 0.38 38.01
N ALA A 1208 37.76 -0.05 38.59
CA ALA A 1208 37.72 -0.43 40.02
C ALA A 1208 38.49 -1.73 40.36
N LYS A 1209 38.94 -2.48 39.33
CA LYS A 1209 39.75 -3.70 39.46
C LYS A 1209 41.22 -3.51 39.08
N SER A 1210 41.58 -2.40 38.44
CA SER A 1210 42.97 -1.98 38.18
C SER A 1210 43.46 -1.10 39.32
#